data_AF-A0A6C0Y3G5-F1
#
_entry.id   AF-A0A6C0Y3G5-F1
#
_cell.length_a   1.000
_cell.length_b   1.000
_cell.length_c   1.000
_cell.angle_alpha   90.00
_cell.angle_beta   90.00
_cell.angle_gamma   90.00
#
_symmetry.space_group_name_H-M   'P 1'
#
loop_
_entity.id
_entity.type
_entity.pdbx_description
1 polymer ?
#
loop_
_entity_poly.entity_id
_entity_poly.type
_entity_poly.pdbx_seq_one_letter_code
_entity_poly.pdbx_strand_id
1 'polypeptide(L)'
;MTMLFKLSTFCAALVALSGCTSSAHTQKNTISSPLHLEQTLSALDQPALPVEQIFKLPITVEDAHWIEIDGLNAQVLTSSKTQGLSLWNSNAQRVQHIPGSFSKIDYRSIGQQLIIQTTDLLQQRPVIFRFDLNTGTWAKPVYLAARSFKTEDNCLYLTPDQSLYSFLVGEEGIGEQWMIQSGGSNQISPHFIRSMSLPPNSGFCVVDDHHDKLYINEEDVGIWAYEADPEADLIRYPVDLNHPYGSILGNVSGLSLIDNALAAMDESKAVLYRYRIEGTSWHKLPPLSLQNVDEPERISLKGTQDQKQLLLVDDQIKLLNINWTTQALPPKKAGLAIPADVETDLVPSRGDAADDPAIWVNQANPRLSRVLGTDKQGGLAVYDLNGKQLQYLKVGRLNNVDIRPNFKLGQQTVDLAIATNRDQNSLHLFSIHQKTGQVKDLGELPTDLNNIYGFCMYQNRQGETFAIPNDKNGTFVQYKIQSKASGLSVEEVLRFKVSSQPEGCVVDDEHDRIYVGEEAKAVWTTRLDDPKQIQLQPVITVGEQVKADIEGLAIYKGQVRDYLVISSQGDDSYVVVDAAAPYQLRGKFKISADLNHEIDAVSETDGLEVTSANLGGIWKKGMLVVQDGRKRMPEGNQNYKYVAWEKIAQALGLE
;
A
#
# COMPACT_ATOMS: atom_id res chain seq x y z
N MET A 1 -70.14 -25.16 6.51
CA MET A 1 -71.38 -24.84 5.77
C MET A 1 -71.30 -23.35 5.41
N THR A 2 -70.81 -23.04 4.19
CA THR A 2 -71.58 -22.51 3.04
C THR A 2 -72.06 -21.07 3.27
N MET A 3 -71.81 -20.05 2.45
CA MET A 3 -71.40 -19.96 1.03
C MET A 3 -70.91 -18.52 0.73
N LEU A 4 -69.95 -18.44 -0.22
CA LEU A 4 -69.67 -17.43 -1.27
C LEU A 4 -70.12 -15.95 -1.12
N PHE A 5 -69.22 -14.99 -1.42
CA PHE A 5 -69.18 -14.28 -2.72
C PHE A 5 -67.93 -13.38 -2.89
N LYS A 6 -67.63 -13.10 -4.18
CA LYS A 6 -66.43 -12.52 -4.80
C LYS A 6 -66.40 -10.97 -4.87
N LEU A 7 -65.16 -10.46 -4.98
CA LEU A 7 -64.66 -9.24 -5.66
C LEU A 7 -65.19 -7.86 -5.23
N SER A 8 -64.28 -6.95 -4.86
CA SER A 8 -63.81 -5.87 -5.76
C SER A 8 -62.88 -4.83 -5.08
N THR A 9 -61.85 -4.45 -5.83
CA THR A 9 -61.14 -3.14 -5.86
C THR A 9 -60.47 -2.58 -4.60
N PHE A 10 -59.13 -2.61 -4.63
CA PHE A 10 -58.21 -1.80 -3.83
C PHE A 10 -58.31 -0.32 -4.24
N CYS A 11 -58.49 0.57 -3.25
CA CYS A 11 -58.44 2.01 -3.39
C CYS A 11 -56.99 2.47 -3.11
N ALA A 12 -56.38 3.19 -4.06
CA ALA A 12 -55.06 3.77 -3.93
C ALA A 12 -55.13 5.08 -3.12
N ALA A 13 -54.27 5.22 -2.11
CA ALA A 13 -54.03 6.48 -1.41
C ALA A 13 -52.81 7.17 -2.04
N LEU A 14 -53.05 8.40 -2.54
CA LEU A 14 -52.03 9.35 -2.98
C LEU A 14 -51.20 9.85 -1.79
N VAL A 15 -49.87 9.84 -1.93
CA VAL A 15 -49.00 10.83 -1.28
C VAL A 15 -48.22 11.52 -2.40
N ALA A 16 -48.47 12.83 -2.53
CA ALA A 16 -47.83 13.71 -3.48
C ALA A 16 -46.41 14.06 -3.02
N LEU A 17 -45.41 13.76 -3.83
CA LEU A 17 -44.08 14.37 -3.77
C LEU A 17 -44.01 15.45 -4.85
N SER A 18 -43.78 16.67 -4.40
CA SER A 18 -43.49 17.86 -5.20
C SER A 18 -42.26 17.65 -6.08
N GLY A 19 -42.42 17.85 -7.39
CA GLY A 19 -41.35 17.73 -8.37
C GLY A 19 -40.35 18.89 -8.32
N CYS A 20 -39.06 18.55 -8.37
CA CYS A 20 -38.05 19.35 -9.05
C CYS A 20 -37.87 18.77 -10.44
N THR A 21 -38.12 19.58 -11.46
CA THR A 21 -37.91 19.26 -12.86
C THR A 21 -36.42 19.19 -13.15
N SER A 22 -35.90 17.99 -13.45
CA SER A 22 -34.72 17.84 -14.31
C SER A 22 -35.17 17.18 -15.61
N SER A 23 -34.72 17.75 -16.72
CA SER A 23 -34.97 17.29 -18.07
C SER A 23 -34.35 15.90 -18.29
N ALA A 24 -35.16 14.85 -18.24
CA ALA A 24 -34.77 13.54 -18.73
C ALA A 24 -34.70 13.57 -20.26
N HIS A 25 -33.49 13.67 -20.81
CA HIS A 25 -33.23 13.12 -22.12
C HIS A 25 -33.41 11.61 -22.03
N THR A 26 -34.43 11.08 -22.69
CA THR A 26 -34.58 9.66 -22.97
C THR A 26 -33.44 9.22 -23.89
N GLN A 27 -32.29 8.87 -23.31
CA GLN A 27 -31.35 7.97 -23.97
C GLN A 27 -32.02 6.59 -23.99
N LYS A 28 -32.51 6.22 -25.18
CA LYS A 28 -32.76 4.82 -25.50
C LYS A 28 -31.48 4.05 -25.20
N ASN A 29 -31.57 3.02 -24.35
CA ASN A 29 -30.55 1.99 -24.21
C ASN A 29 -30.26 1.40 -25.60
N THR A 30 -29.22 1.90 -26.26
CA THR A 30 -28.53 1.16 -27.30
C THR A 30 -27.71 0.10 -26.59
N ILE A 31 -28.22 -1.12 -26.64
CA ILE A 31 -27.44 -2.35 -26.51
C ILE A 31 -26.14 -2.15 -27.31
N SER A 32 -25.01 -2.47 -26.68
CA SER A 32 -23.68 -2.47 -27.30
C SER A 32 -23.75 -3.09 -28.70
N SER A 33 -23.19 -2.37 -29.67
CA SER A 33 -23.39 -2.59 -31.10
C SER A 33 -22.91 -3.96 -31.60
N PRO A 34 -23.57 -4.57 -32.62
CA PRO A 34 -23.10 -5.76 -33.33
C PRO A 34 -21.71 -5.64 -33.96
N LEU A 35 -21.20 -4.41 -34.13
CA LEU A 35 -19.94 -4.10 -34.82
C LEU A 35 -18.69 -4.67 -34.12
N HIS A 36 -18.66 -4.72 -32.79
CA HIS A 36 -17.50 -5.26 -32.07
C HIS A 36 -17.46 -6.79 -32.13
N LEU A 37 -18.62 -7.45 -32.15
CA LEU A 37 -18.70 -8.90 -32.34
C LEU A 37 -18.28 -9.28 -33.77
N GLU A 38 -18.73 -8.55 -34.79
CA GLU A 38 -18.27 -8.76 -36.17
C GLU A 38 -16.75 -8.54 -36.32
N GLN A 39 -16.15 -7.60 -35.58
CA GLN A 39 -14.70 -7.38 -35.60
C GLN A 39 -13.91 -8.49 -34.89
N THR A 40 -14.35 -8.96 -33.72
CA THR A 40 -13.69 -10.07 -33.02
C THR A 40 -13.86 -11.38 -33.79
N LEU A 41 -15.06 -11.65 -34.31
CA LEU A 41 -15.32 -12.84 -35.13
C LEU A 41 -14.57 -12.77 -36.48
N SER A 42 -14.50 -11.60 -37.13
CA SER A 42 -13.71 -11.45 -38.36
C SER A 42 -12.20 -11.50 -38.15
N ALA A 43 -11.71 -11.23 -36.93
CA ALA A 43 -10.31 -11.49 -36.58
C ALA A 43 -10.02 -13.00 -36.43
N LEU A 44 -10.99 -13.80 -36.00
CA LEU A 44 -10.91 -15.26 -35.96
C LEU A 44 -11.04 -15.90 -37.35
N ASP A 45 -11.50 -15.15 -38.36
CA ASP A 45 -11.50 -15.59 -39.77
C ASP A 45 -10.07 -15.61 -40.38
N GLN A 46 -9.05 -15.12 -39.66
CA GLN A 46 -7.65 -15.33 -40.02
C GLN A 46 -7.29 -16.83 -39.90
N PRO A 47 -6.42 -17.37 -40.78
CA PRO A 47 -6.03 -18.78 -40.70
C PRO A 47 -5.35 -19.07 -39.35
N ALA A 48 -5.81 -20.13 -38.68
CA ALA A 48 -5.25 -20.57 -37.41
C ALA A 48 -3.75 -20.88 -37.54
N LEU A 49 -2.96 -20.46 -36.55
CA LEU A 49 -1.53 -20.67 -36.53
C LEU A 49 -1.21 -22.12 -36.15
N PRO A 50 -0.51 -22.90 -37.00
CA PRO A 50 -0.14 -24.27 -36.69
C PRO A 50 0.95 -24.31 -35.61
N VAL A 51 0.67 -25.02 -34.51
CA VAL A 51 1.64 -25.29 -33.45
C VAL A 51 2.26 -26.67 -33.68
N GLU A 52 3.38 -26.73 -34.41
CA GLU A 52 3.99 -28.00 -34.83
C GLU A 52 5.31 -28.32 -34.13
N GLN A 53 5.99 -27.32 -33.55
CA GLN A 53 7.28 -27.54 -32.90
C GLN A 53 7.06 -28.10 -31.49
N ILE A 54 7.63 -29.28 -31.22
CA ILE A 54 7.54 -29.95 -29.92
C ILE A 54 8.90 -29.92 -29.23
N PHE A 55 8.95 -29.40 -28.01
CA PHE A 55 10.12 -29.51 -27.14
C PHE A 55 10.01 -30.79 -26.29
N LYS A 56 10.42 -31.91 -26.89
CA LYS A 56 10.20 -33.23 -26.30
C LYS A 56 11.09 -33.46 -25.07
N LEU A 57 10.46 -33.69 -23.92
CA LEU A 57 11.13 -34.07 -22.68
C LEU A 57 10.79 -35.50 -22.27
N PRO A 58 11.68 -36.20 -21.55
CA PRO A 58 11.43 -37.57 -21.06
C PRO A 58 10.59 -37.57 -19.76
N ILE A 59 9.67 -36.62 -19.61
CA ILE A 59 8.83 -36.42 -18.43
C ILE A 59 7.41 -36.06 -18.84
N THR A 60 6.44 -36.35 -17.96
CA THR A 60 5.11 -35.72 -18.04
C THR A 60 5.21 -34.35 -17.38
N VAL A 61 5.00 -33.30 -18.16
CA VAL A 61 5.12 -31.90 -17.75
C VAL A 61 3.80 -31.44 -17.15
N GLU A 62 3.85 -30.87 -15.96
CA GLU A 62 2.70 -30.24 -15.32
C GLU A 62 2.68 -28.73 -15.58
N ASP A 63 3.85 -28.10 -15.52
CA ASP A 63 4.04 -26.70 -15.84
C ASP A 63 5.43 -26.48 -16.42
N ALA A 64 5.58 -25.45 -17.25
CA ALA A 64 6.83 -25.11 -17.89
C ALA A 64 6.96 -23.61 -18.18
N HIS A 65 8.13 -23.08 -17.86
CA HIS A 65 8.46 -21.67 -18.07
C HIS A 65 9.76 -21.54 -18.84
N TRP A 66 9.83 -20.51 -19.69
CA TRP A 66 11.12 -20.02 -20.16
C TRP A 66 11.90 -19.46 -18.99
N ILE A 67 13.20 -19.75 -18.97
CA ILE A 67 14.14 -19.20 -17.99
C ILE A 67 15.38 -18.69 -18.69
N GLU A 68 15.76 -17.45 -18.41
CA GLU A 68 16.96 -16.81 -18.94
C GLU A 68 17.75 -16.24 -17.76
N ILE A 69 18.78 -16.98 -17.34
CA ILE A 69 19.60 -16.63 -16.17
C ILE A 69 21.07 -16.64 -16.57
N ASP A 70 21.70 -15.49 -16.41
CA ASP A 70 23.13 -15.34 -16.66
C ASP A 70 23.95 -16.32 -15.82
N GLY A 71 24.85 -17.06 -16.49
CA GLY A 71 25.71 -18.04 -15.84
C GLY A 71 25.09 -19.43 -15.64
N LEU A 72 23.81 -19.63 -15.96
CA LEU A 72 23.15 -20.93 -15.91
C LEU A 72 22.81 -21.41 -17.33
N ASN A 73 23.34 -22.56 -17.74
CA ASN A 73 23.02 -23.17 -19.04
C ASN A 73 21.66 -23.89 -18.99
N ALA A 74 20.59 -23.18 -18.65
CA ALA A 74 19.21 -23.66 -18.66
C ALA A 74 18.35 -22.69 -19.47
N GLN A 75 17.31 -23.23 -20.10
CA GLN A 75 16.38 -22.48 -20.93
C GLN A 75 14.91 -22.77 -20.57
N VAL A 76 14.62 -23.97 -20.05
CA VAL A 76 13.26 -24.35 -19.62
C VAL A 76 13.30 -24.84 -18.18
N LEU A 77 12.46 -24.27 -17.33
CA LEU A 77 12.12 -24.80 -16.02
C LEU A 77 10.81 -25.57 -16.13
N THR A 78 10.74 -26.78 -15.57
CA THR A 78 9.51 -27.59 -15.57
C THR A 78 9.20 -28.15 -14.19
N SER A 79 7.92 -28.33 -13.90
CA SER A 79 7.44 -29.22 -12.84
C SER A 79 6.78 -30.47 -13.40
N SER A 80 6.64 -31.47 -12.53
CA SER A 80 5.99 -32.73 -12.83
C SER A 80 5.35 -33.29 -11.57
N LYS A 81 4.11 -33.77 -11.70
CA LYS A 81 3.37 -34.48 -10.64
C LYS A 81 4.05 -35.78 -10.19
N THR A 82 4.96 -36.34 -10.98
CA THR A 82 5.58 -37.64 -10.67
C THR A 82 7.11 -37.62 -10.61
N GLN A 83 7.73 -36.62 -11.25
CA GLN A 83 9.19 -36.56 -11.37
C GLN A 83 9.81 -35.33 -10.72
N GLY A 84 9.04 -34.31 -10.35
CA GLY A 84 9.53 -33.16 -9.61
C GLY A 84 10.00 -31.99 -10.50
N LEU A 85 10.88 -31.14 -9.98
CA LEU A 85 11.39 -29.94 -10.68
C LEU A 85 12.63 -30.27 -11.50
N SER A 86 12.74 -29.67 -12.68
CA SER A 86 13.91 -29.83 -13.55
C SER A 86 14.22 -28.55 -14.31
N LEU A 87 15.51 -28.24 -14.42
CA LEU A 87 16.03 -27.24 -15.36
C LEU A 87 16.61 -27.96 -16.56
N TRP A 88 16.27 -27.51 -17.76
CA TRP A 88 16.67 -28.13 -19.03
C TRP A 88 17.38 -27.12 -19.92
N ASN A 89 18.43 -27.55 -20.61
CA ASN A 89 19.08 -26.74 -21.63
C ASN A 89 18.36 -26.84 -22.98
N SER A 90 18.84 -26.09 -23.99
CA SER A 90 18.27 -26.08 -25.34
C SER A 90 18.28 -27.43 -26.06
N ASN A 91 19.10 -28.39 -25.61
CA ASN A 91 19.21 -29.74 -26.16
C ASN A 91 18.33 -30.74 -25.40
N ALA A 92 17.38 -30.28 -24.58
CA ALA A 92 16.54 -31.11 -23.72
C ALA A 92 17.34 -31.99 -22.73
N GLN A 93 18.54 -31.56 -22.34
CA GLN A 93 19.33 -32.23 -21.31
C GLN A 93 19.06 -31.61 -19.94
N ARG A 94 18.86 -32.44 -18.93
CA ARG A 94 18.60 -32.00 -17.56
C ARG A 94 19.89 -31.45 -16.93
N VAL A 95 19.81 -30.20 -16.46
CA VAL A 95 20.91 -29.44 -15.84
C VAL A 95 20.85 -29.54 -14.32
N GLN A 96 19.65 -29.39 -13.77
CA GLN A 96 19.37 -29.51 -12.33
C GLN A 96 18.09 -30.31 -12.14
N HIS A 97 17.98 -30.95 -10.98
CA HIS A 97 16.84 -31.79 -10.66
C HIS A 97 16.53 -31.80 -9.16
N ILE A 98 15.25 -31.67 -8.83
CA ILE A 98 14.74 -31.93 -7.49
C ILE A 98 13.61 -32.96 -7.62
N PRO A 99 13.76 -34.17 -7.07
CA PRO A 99 12.70 -35.17 -7.11
C PRO A 99 11.52 -34.73 -6.23
N GLY A 100 10.30 -35.04 -6.65
CA GLY A 100 9.10 -34.72 -5.89
C GLY A 100 7.84 -34.80 -6.75
N SER A 101 6.75 -34.27 -6.19
CA SER A 101 5.47 -34.12 -6.87
C SER A 101 5.07 -32.66 -6.75
N PHE A 102 5.22 -31.91 -7.84
CA PHE A 102 5.07 -30.46 -7.83
C PHE A 102 4.10 -30.01 -8.92
N SER A 103 3.34 -28.94 -8.63
CA SER A 103 2.41 -28.32 -9.57
C SER A 103 2.96 -27.01 -10.15
N LYS A 104 2.11 -25.98 -10.26
CA LYS A 104 2.38 -24.71 -10.93
C LYS A 104 3.58 -24.01 -10.32
N ILE A 105 4.39 -23.40 -11.17
CA ILE A 105 5.67 -22.80 -10.79
C ILE A 105 5.70 -21.33 -11.13
N ASP A 106 6.36 -20.56 -10.28
CA ASP A 106 6.86 -19.24 -10.62
C ASP A 106 8.29 -19.09 -10.10
N TYR A 107 9.06 -18.19 -10.69
CA TYR A 107 10.45 -17.98 -10.31
C TYR A 107 10.85 -16.51 -10.38
N ARG A 108 11.85 -16.15 -9.59
CA ARG A 108 12.56 -14.86 -9.67
C ARG A 108 14.05 -15.07 -9.48
N SER A 109 14.84 -14.19 -10.09
CA SER A 109 16.29 -14.12 -9.87
C SER A 109 16.60 -12.87 -9.04
N ILE A 110 17.23 -13.06 -7.88
CA ILE A 110 17.61 -11.98 -6.97
C ILE A 110 19.11 -12.07 -6.73
N GLY A 111 19.87 -11.13 -7.29
CA GLY A 111 21.33 -11.22 -7.33
C GLY A 111 21.81 -12.53 -7.96
N GLN A 112 22.60 -13.32 -7.22
CA GLN A 112 23.12 -14.62 -7.66
C GLN A 112 22.27 -15.80 -7.19
N GLN A 113 20.98 -15.59 -6.94
CA GLN A 113 20.06 -16.62 -6.47
C GLN A 113 18.89 -16.78 -7.43
N LEU A 114 18.62 -18.02 -7.82
CA LEU A 114 17.35 -18.40 -8.43
C LEU A 114 16.41 -18.90 -7.34
N ILE A 115 15.27 -18.25 -7.20
CA ILE A 115 14.20 -18.63 -6.28
C ILE A 115 13.04 -19.16 -7.11
N ILE A 116 12.57 -20.36 -6.77
CA ILE A 116 11.44 -21.02 -7.43
C ILE A 116 10.40 -21.32 -6.37
N GLN A 117 9.17 -20.91 -6.61
CA GLN A 117 8.02 -21.32 -5.84
C GLN A 117 7.22 -22.38 -6.61
N THR A 118 6.69 -23.35 -5.88
CA THR A 118 5.73 -24.34 -6.37
C THR A 118 4.87 -24.85 -5.21
N THR A 119 3.85 -25.65 -5.49
CA THR A 119 3.15 -26.46 -4.47
C THR A 119 3.65 -27.91 -4.47
N ASP A 120 4.04 -28.43 -3.31
CA ASP A 120 4.30 -29.86 -3.06
C ASP A 120 2.96 -30.57 -2.90
N LEU A 121 2.62 -31.43 -3.86
CA LEU A 121 1.32 -32.10 -3.94
C LEU A 121 1.16 -33.23 -2.91
N LEU A 122 2.26 -33.80 -2.42
CA LEU A 122 2.20 -34.83 -1.38
C LEU A 122 1.97 -34.20 -0.01
N GLN A 123 2.59 -33.04 0.24
CA GLN A 123 2.42 -32.31 1.49
C GLN A 123 1.24 -31.33 1.46
N GLN A 124 0.70 -31.04 0.27
CA GLN A 124 -0.31 -30.02 0.02
C GLN A 124 0.10 -28.66 0.59
N ARG A 125 1.34 -28.24 0.30
CA ARG A 125 1.92 -27.00 0.81
C ARG A 125 2.72 -26.26 -0.26
N PRO A 126 2.63 -24.92 -0.31
CA PRO A 126 3.59 -24.13 -1.06
C PRO A 126 5.00 -24.33 -0.49
N VAL A 127 5.97 -24.42 -1.39
CA VAL A 127 7.38 -24.65 -1.08
C VAL A 127 8.25 -23.75 -1.95
N ILE A 128 9.29 -23.23 -1.33
CA ILE A 128 10.29 -22.39 -1.99
C ILE A 128 11.62 -23.15 -2.06
N PHE A 129 12.16 -23.20 -3.25
CA PHE A 129 13.50 -23.69 -3.54
C PHE A 129 14.40 -22.52 -3.89
N ARG A 130 15.64 -22.58 -3.39
CA ARG A 130 16.66 -21.58 -3.69
C ARG A 130 17.90 -22.26 -4.23
N PHE A 131 18.35 -21.81 -5.38
CA PHE A 131 19.58 -22.25 -6.04
C PHE A 131 20.59 -21.11 -6.05
N ASP A 132 21.77 -21.35 -5.50
CA ASP A 132 22.89 -20.41 -5.55
C ASP A 132 23.65 -20.60 -6.87
N LEU A 133 23.67 -19.55 -7.70
CA LEU A 133 24.29 -19.58 -9.03
C LEU A 133 25.83 -19.61 -8.97
N ASN A 134 26.44 -19.15 -7.86
CA ASN A 134 27.89 -19.17 -7.70
C ASN A 134 28.39 -20.56 -7.31
N THR A 135 27.70 -21.21 -6.37
CA THR A 135 28.11 -22.54 -5.88
C THR A 135 27.49 -23.68 -6.68
N GLY A 136 26.42 -23.42 -7.41
CA GLY A 136 25.66 -24.43 -8.14
C GLY A 136 24.91 -25.39 -7.23
N THR A 137 24.48 -24.94 -6.04
CA THR A 137 23.85 -25.79 -5.02
C THR A 137 22.48 -25.29 -4.59
N TRP A 138 21.59 -26.24 -4.27
CA TRP A 138 20.30 -25.96 -3.66
C TRP A 138 20.42 -25.78 -2.14
N ALA A 139 19.74 -24.78 -1.61
CA ALA A 139 19.48 -24.70 -0.18
C ALA A 139 18.41 -25.71 0.24
N LYS A 140 18.25 -25.90 1.56
CA LYS A 140 17.13 -26.67 2.10
C LYS A 140 15.81 -26.00 1.69
N PRO A 141 14.79 -26.75 1.20
CA PRO A 141 13.50 -26.17 0.86
C PRO A 141 12.83 -25.56 2.08
N VAL A 142 12.13 -24.44 1.86
CA VAL A 142 11.35 -23.75 2.88
C VAL A 142 9.87 -23.91 2.54
N TYR A 143 9.13 -24.57 3.42
CA TYR A 143 7.70 -24.77 3.26
C TYR A 143 6.93 -23.64 3.95
N LEU A 144 5.91 -23.11 3.27
CA LEU A 144 4.93 -22.24 3.90
C LEU A 144 4.02 -23.06 4.81
N ALA A 145 3.34 -22.40 5.74
CA ALA A 145 2.36 -23.03 6.60
C ALA A 145 1.24 -23.68 5.77
N ALA A 146 0.72 -24.83 6.23
CA ALA A 146 -0.46 -25.44 5.61
C ALA A 146 -1.64 -24.46 5.62
N ARG A 147 -2.38 -24.41 4.51
CA ARG A 147 -3.56 -23.56 4.36
C ARG A 147 -4.83 -24.37 4.48
N SER A 148 -5.93 -23.67 4.79
CA SER A 148 -7.27 -24.25 4.88
C SER A 148 -7.94 -24.46 3.53
N PHE A 149 -7.33 -24.01 2.44
CA PHE A 149 -7.79 -24.14 1.07
C PHE A 149 -6.71 -24.79 0.19
N LYS A 150 -7.12 -25.38 -0.93
CA LYS A 150 -6.19 -25.91 -1.93
C LYS A 150 -5.58 -24.74 -2.71
N THR A 151 -4.25 -24.67 -2.71
CA THR A 151 -3.53 -23.70 -3.55
C THR A 151 -3.59 -24.17 -5.01
N GLU A 152 -4.47 -23.54 -5.78
CA GLU A 152 -4.56 -23.78 -7.22
C GLU A 152 -3.32 -23.25 -7.91
N ASP A 153 -2.91 -22.01 -7.62
CA ASP A 153 -1.73 -21.39 -8.22
C ASP A 153 -0.95 -20.55 -7.21
N ASN A 154 0.29 -20.23 -7.59
CA ASN A 154 1.19 -19.41 -6.80
C ASN A 154 2.06 -18.53 -7.69
N CYS A 155 2.12 -17.24 -7.36
CA CYS A 155 2.89 -16.26 -8.13
C CYS A 155 3.78 -15.43 -7.23
N LEU A 156 5.01 -15.23 -7.66
CA LEU A 156 5.99 -14.40 -7.01
C LEU A 156 5.84 -12.95 -7.45
N TYR A 157 6.15 -12.03 -6.55
CA TYR A 157 6.19 -10.59 -6.80
C TYR A 157 7.50 -10.04 -6.24
N LEU A 158 8.31 -9.42 -7.09
CA LEU A 158 9.56 -8.78 -6.68
C LEU A 158 9.40 -7.26 -6.69
N THR A 159 9.49 -6.66 -5.51
CA THR A 159 9.42 -5.20 -5.37
C THR A 159 10.72 -4.52 -5.82
N PRO A 160 10.71 -3.21 -6.08
CA PRO A 160 11.92 -2.46 -6.48
C PRO A 160 13.07 -2.50 -5.47
N ASP A 161 12.77 -2.59 -4.17
CA ASP A 161 13.76 -2.76 -3.09
C ASP A 161 14.25 -4.21 -2.93
N GLN A 162 13.86 -5.10 -3.85
CA GLN A 162 14.18 -6.53 -3.88
C GLN A 162 13.57 -7.34 -2.73
N SER A 163 12.46 -6.88 -2.17
CA SER A 163 11.62 -7.71 -1.29
C SER A 163 10.79 -8.67 -2.16
N LEU A 164 10.78 -9.95 -1.79
CA LEU A 164 10.06 -11.00 -2.52
C LEU A 164 8.78 -11.35 -1.77
N TYR A 165 7.67 -11.34 -2.47
CA TYR A 165 6.36 -11.77 -1.99
C TYR A 165 5.84 -12.95 -2.81
N SER A 166 4.85 -13.61 -2.26
CA SER A 166 4.15 -14.76 -2.83
C SER A 166 2.65 -14.55 -2.70
N PHE A 167 1.94 -14.72 -3.80
CA PHE A 167 0.50 -14.87 -3.83
C PHE A 167 0.15 -16.35 -3.86
N LEU A 168 -0.78 -16.77 -3.01
CA LEU A 168 -1.41 -18.08 -3.05
C LEU A 168 -2.85 -17.89 -3.53
N VAL A 169 -3.25 -18.63 -4.56
CA VAL A 169 -4.57 -18.55 -5.18
C VAL A 169 -5.38 -19.80 -4.85
N GLY A 170 -6.62 -19.61 -4.41
CA GLY A 170 -7.59 -20.68 -4.20
C GLY A 170 -8.85 -20.48 -5.06
N GLU A 171 -9.35 -21.57 -5.63
CA GLU A 171 -10.54 -21.58 -6.51
C GLU A 171 -11.81 -21.06 -5.81
N GLU A 172 -11.87 -21.09 -4.49
CA GLU A 172 -13.04 -20.66 -3.71
C GLU A 172 -13.17 -19.12 -3.60
N GLY A 173 -12.36 -18.37 -4.34
CA GLY A 173 -12.27 -16.91 -4.26
C GLY A 173 -11.41 -16.41 -3.10
N ILE A 174 -10.51 -17.27 -2.60
CA ILE A 174 -9.62 -16.97 -1.50
C ILE A 174 -8.21 -16.74 -2.07
N GLY A 175 -7.56 -15.67 -1.66
CA GLY A 175 -6.15 -15.45 -1.90
C GLY A 175 -5.42 -15.08 -0.63
N GLU A 176 -4.11 -15.30 -0.62
CA GLU A 176 -3.24 -14.83 0.45
C GLU A 176 -1.97 -14.23 -0.14
N GLN A 177 -1.46 -13.17 0.49
CA GLN A 177 -0.14 -12.63 0.19
C GLN A 177 0.81 -12.90 1.36
N TRP A 178 2.00 -13.37 1.03
CA TRP A 178 3.06 -13.73 1.97
C TRP A 178 4.33 -13.00 1.58
N MET A 179 5.04 -12.44 2.56
CA MET A 179 6.38 -11.94 2.35
C MET A 179 7.36 -13.09 2.56
N ILE A 180 8.25 -13.30 1.59
CA ILE A 180 9.17 -14.44 1.55
C ILE A 180 10.57 -14.04 2.00
N GLN A 181 11.02 -12.86 1.57
CA GLN A 181 12.36 -12.34 1.80
C GLN A 181 12.30 -10.81 1.75
N SER A 182 12.95 -10.14 2.70
CA SER A 182 13.09 -8.68 2.67
C SER A 182 14.28 -8.25 1.81
N GLY A 183 14.18 -7.06 1.23
CA GLY A 183 15.24 -6.42 0.48
C GLY A 183 16.56 -6.40 1.27
N GLY A 184 17.66 -6.80 0.61
CA GLY A 184 18.99 -6.88 1.22
C GLY A 184 19.22 -8.05 2.19
N SER A 185 18.18 -8.81 2.56
CA SER A 185 18.32 -10.07 3.29
C SER A 185 18.56 -11.22 2.32
N ASN A 186 19.34 -12.22 2.73
CA ASN A 186 19.44 -13.52 2.05
C ASN A 186 18.66 -14.61 2.79
N GLN A 187 17.88 -14.26 3.81
CA GLN A 187 17.10 -15.22 4.58
C GLN A 187 15.69 -15.32 4.01
N ILE A 188 15.26 -16.56 3.72
CA ILE A 188 13.88 -16.86 3.36
C ILE A 188 13.16 -17.22 4.66
N SER A 189 12.21 -16.37 5.05
CA SER A 189 11.34 -16.56 6.21
C SER A 189 9.94 -16.13 5.78
N PRO A 190 9.05 -17.07 5.42
CA PRO A 190 7.70 -16.71 4.98
C PRO A 190 6.86 -16.16 6.13
N HIS A 191 6.35 -14.94 5.98
CA HIS A 191 5.40 -14.30 6.90
C HIS A 191 4.12 -13.96 6.16
N PHE A 192 2.98 -14.24 6.80
CA PHE A 192 1.67 -13.86 6.28
C PHE A 192 1.51 -12.34 6.34
N ILE A 193 0.97 -11.73 5.27
CA ILE A 193 0.79 -10.28 5.16
C ILE A 193 -0.68 -9.92 5.17
N ARG A 194 -1.47 -10.54 4.29
CA ARG A 194 -2.91 -10.24 4.18
C ARG A 194 -3.67 -11.34 3.47
N SER A 195 -4.97 -11.38 3.76
CA SER A 195 -5.94 -12.14 2.97
C SER A 195 -6.41 -11.29 1.79
N MET A 196 -6.78 -11.96 0.69
CA MET A 196 -7.33 -11.33 -0.51
C MET A 196 -8.64 -12.00 -0.91
N SER A 197 -9.60 -11.19 -1.34
CA SER A 197 -10.85 -11.65 -1.94
C SER A 197 -10.66 -11.75 -3.45
N LEU A 198 -10.28 -12.94 -3.91
CA LEU A 198 -10.10 -13.26 -5.33
C LEU A 198 -11.45 -13.60 -5.98
N PRO A 199 -11.57 -13.54 -7.32
CA PRO A 199 -12.78 -14.03 -7.98
C PRO A 199 -12.94 -15.55 -7.75
N PRO A 200 -14.17 -16.08 -7.64
CA PRO A 200 -14.39 -17.54 -7.63
C PRO A 200 -13.81 -18.20 -8.89
N ASN A 201 -13.50 -19.49 -8.82
CA ASN A 201 -12.85 -20.24 -9.91
C ASN A 201 -11.55 -19.57 -10.41
N SER A 202 -10.83 -18.90 -9.50
CA SER A 202 -9.47 -18.44 -9.78
C SER A 202 -8.53 -19.63 -9.89
N GLY A 203 -7.92 -19.80 -11.06
CA GLY A 203 -7.02 -20.92 -11.34
C GLY A 203 -5.61 -20.49 -11.71
N PHE A 204 -5.40 -19.23 -12.10
CA PHE A 204 -4.19 -18.76 -12.76
C PHE A 204 -3.83 -17.37 -12.31
N CYS A 205 -2.55 -17.18 -12.03
CA CYS A 205 -2.01 -15.86 -11.75
C CYS A 205 -0.76 -15.55 -12.57
N VAL A 206 -0.47 -14.26 -12.71
CA VAL A 206 0.85 -13.76 -13.09
C VAL A 206 1.04 -12.37 -12.50
N VAL A 207 2.27 -12.01 -12.09
CA VAL A 207 2.56 -10.71 -11.50
C VAL A 207 3.47 -9.88 -12.40
N ASP A 208 3.07 -8.64 -12.63
CA ASP A 208 3.88 -7.59 -13.26
C ASP A 208 4.62 -6.80 -12.19
N ASP A 209 5.89 -7.16 -11.97
CA ASP A 209 6.78 -6.50 -11.00
C ASP A 209 7.05 -5.03 -11.35
N HIS A 210 6.89 -4.62 -12.62
CA HIS A 210 7.17 -3.25 -13.03
C HIS A 210 6.00 -2.32 -12.71
N HIS A 211 4.76 -2.75 -12.98
CA HIS A 211 3.55 -1.96 -12.73
C HIS A 211 2.86 -2.29 -11.39
N ASP A 212 3.46 -3.17 -10.59
CA ASP A 212 2.93 -3.66 -9.30
C ASP A 212 1.51 -4.22 -9.45
N LYS A 213 1.28 -5.08 -10.45
CA LYS A 213 -0.04 -5.68 -10.72
C LYS A 213 -0.04 -7.20 -10.60
N LEU A 214 -1.02 -7.74 -9.89
CA LEU A 214 -1.37 -9.16 -9.91
C LEU A 214 -2.53 -9.36 -10.89
N TYR A 215 -2.33 -10.20 -11.89
CA TYR A 215 -3.39 -10.62 -12.81
C TYR A 215 -3.94 -11.98 -12.39
N ILE A 216 -5.26 -12.11 -12.35
CA ILE A 216 -5.98 -13.33 -11.97
C ILE A 216 -7.04 -13.63 -13.03
N ASN A 217 -7.14 -14.89 -13.47
CA ASN A 217 -8.27 -15.31 -14.28
C ASN A 217 -9.50 -15.60 -13.39
N GLU A 218 -10.69 -15.40 -13.93
CA GLU A 218 -11.93 -15.98 -13.45
C GLU A 218 -12.49 -16.77 -14.63
N GLU A 219 -12.38 -18.10 -14.57
CA GLU A 219 -12.50 -19.01 -15.71
C GLU A 219 -13.64 -18.64 -16.69
N ASP A 220 -14.85 -18.44 -16.17
CA ASP A 220 -16.05 -18.16 -16.98
C ASP A 220 -16.44 -16.67 -17.07
N VAL A 221 -15.63 -15.75 -16.55
CA VAL A 221 -15.97 -14.33 -16.45
C VAL A 221 -14.95 -13.40 -17.09
N GLY A 222 -13.65 -13.64 -16.93
CA GLY A 222 -12.62 -12.80 -17.54
C GLY A 222 -11.30 -12.74 -16.79
N ILE A 223 -10.60 -11.62 -16.94
CA ILE A 223 -9.29 -11.38 -16.33
C ILE A 223 -9.37 -10.13 -15.47
N TRP A 224 -8.85 -10.23 -14.25
CA TRP A 224 -8.84 -9.16 -13.27
C TRP A 224 -7.40 -8.73 -12.97
N ALA A 225 -7.22 -7.44 -12.74
CA ALA A 225 -5.99 -6.86 -12.23
C ALA A 225 -6.20 -6.35 -10.81
N TYR A 226 -5.30 -6.70 -9.91
CA TYR A 226 -5.20 -6.24 -8.53
C TYR A 226 -3.88 -5.49 -8.34
N GLU A 227 -3.80 -4.62 -7.33
CA GLU A 227 -2.51 -4.11 -6.86
C GLU A 227 -1.70 -5.23 -6.19
N ALA A 228 -0.44 -5.37 -6.60
CA ALA A 228 0.49 -6.35 -6.02
C ALA A 228 1.20 -5.82 -4.77
N ASP A 229 1.34 -4.50 -4.62
CA ASP A 229 1.92 -3.89 -3.44
C ASP A 229 1.16 -4.35 -2.17
N PRO A 230 1.86 -4.91 -1.16
CA PRO A 230 1.24 -5.39 0.08
C PRO A 230 0.45 -4.29 0.81
N GLU A 231 0.87 -3.04 0.63
CA GLU A 231 0.28 -1.89 1.27
C GLU A 231 -0.90 -1.29 0.50
N ALA A 232 -1.09 -1.65 -0.77
CA ALA A 232 -2.17 -1.10 -1.57
C ALA A 232 -3.57 -1.57 -1.12
N ASP A 233 -4.61 -0.82 -1.54
CA ASP A 233 -5.99 -1.23 -1.35
C ASP A 233 -6.32 -2.54 -2.08
N LEU A 234 -7.28 -3.29 -1.51
CA LEU A 234 -7.84 -4.47 -2.14
C LEU A 234 -8.93 -4.05 -3.15
N ILE A 235 -8.49 -3.50 -4.28
CA ILE A 235 -9.33 -3.13 -5.42
C ILE A 235 -8.97 -4.00 -6.62
N ARG A 236 -9.96 -4.30 -7.46
CA ARG A 236 -9.77 -5.03 -8.72
C ARG A 236 -10.39 -4.32 -9.90
N TYR A 237 -9.72 -4.42 -11.04
CA TYR A 237 -10.15 -3.83 -12.30
C TYR A 237 -10.28 -4.92 -13.37
N PRO A 238 -11.34 -4.91 -14.20
CA PRO A 238 -11.44 -5.85 -15.31
C PRO A 238 -10.43 -5.47 -16.39
N VAL A 239 -9.56 -6.41 -16.75
CA VAL A 239 -8.68 -6.30 -17.93
C VAL A 239 -9.50 -6.57 -19.19
N ASP A 240 -10.23 -7.68 -19.18
CA ASP A 240 -11.18 -8.07 -20.21
C ASP A 240 -12.20 -9.04 -19.62
N LEU A 241 -13.36 -9.16 -20.27
CA LEU A 241 -14.45 -10.03 -19.82
C LEU A 241 -14.86 -10.99 -20.92
N ASN A 242 -15.56 -12.04 -20.51
CA ASN A 242 -16.19 -12.98 -21.41
C ASN A 242 -17.33 -12.31 -22.19
N HIS A 243 -17.53 -12.75 -23.42
CA HIS A 243 -18.65 -12.34 -24.25
C HIS A 243 -19.99 -12.62 -23.52
N PRO A 244 -20.97 -11.70 -23.55
CA PRO A 244 -21.07 -10.50 -24.40
C PRO A 244 -20.49 -9.22 -23.78
N TYR A 245 -19.89 -9.28 -22.59
CA TYR A 245 -19.43 -8.09 -21.86
C TYR A 245 -17.99 -7.69 -22.22
N GLY A 246 -17.20 -8.62 -22.76
CA GLY A 246 -15.90 -8.35 -23.35
C GLY A 246 -15.62 -9.19 -24.59
N SER A 247 -14.34 -9.42 -24.87
CA SER A 247 -13.88 -10.08 -26.11
C SER A 247 -13.48 -11.54 -25.96
N ILE A 248 -13.42 -12.03 -24.73
CA ILE A 248 -13.04 -13.42 -24.45
C ILE A 248 -14.21 -14.32 -24.84
N LEU A 249 -13.93 -15.44 -25.53
CA LEU A 249 -14.94 -16.30 -26.15
C LEU A 249 -15.26 -17.55 -25.33
N GLY A 250 -14.33 -17.97 -24.48
CA GLY A 250 -14.45 -19.13 -23.63
C GLY A 250 -13.63 -18.95 -22.35
N ASN A 251 -12.94 -20.00 -21.94
CA ASN A 251 -12.40 -20.11 -20.60
C ASN A 251 -10.95 -19.67 -20.58
N VAL A 252 -10.66 -18.54 -19.91
CA VAL A 252 -9.27 -18.08 -19.76
C VAL A 252 -8.56 -18.98 -18.76
N SER A 253 -7.42 -19.50 -19.18
CA SER A 253 -6.50 -20.28 -18.34
C SER A 253 -5.15 -19.57 -18.22
N GLY A 254 -4.11 -20.13 -18.85
CA GLY A 254 -2.73 -19.68 -18.68
C GLY A 254 -2.52 -18.19 -18.99
N LEU A 255 -1.83 -17.50 -18.09
CA LEU A 255 -1.44 -16.10 -18.22
C LEU A 255 0.08 -15.99 -18.35
N SER A 256 0.56 -15.04 -19.16
CA SER A 256 1.99 -14.76 -19.26
C SER A 256 2.24 -13.29 -19.57
N LEU A 257 3.30 -12.74 -18.97
CA LEU A 257 3.75 -11.38 -19.20
C LEU A 257 5.04 -11.38 -20.02
N ILE A 258 5.19 -10.37 -20.86
CA ILE A 258 6.45 -10.03 -21.49
C ILE A 258 6.47 -8.55 -21.82
N ASP A 259 7.56 -7.86 -21.49
CA ASP A 259 7.69 -6.43 -21.75
C ASP A 259 6.47 -5.67 -21.17
N ASN A 260 5.87 -4.74 -21.93
CA ASN A 260 4.63 -4.06 -21.57
C ASN A 260 3.35 -4.80 -22.04
N ALA A 261 3.34 -6.13 -22.03
CA ALA A 261 2.23 -6.91 -22.57
C ALA A 261 1.82 -8.10 -21.71
N LEU A 262 0.51 -8.36 -21.74
CA LEU A 262 -0.13 -9.53 -21.13
C LEU A 262 -0.70 -10.42 -22.24
N ALA A 263 -0.48 -11.72 -22.12
CA ALA A 263 -1.11 -12.75 -22.92
C ALA A 263 -1.96 -13.66 -22.04
N ALA A 264 -3.09 -14.10 -22.59
CA ALA A 264 -4.01 -15.01 -21.91
C ALA A 264 -4.48 -16.09 -22.89
N MET A 265 -4.45 -17.34 -22.46
CA MET A 265 -4.85 -18.48 -23.27
C MET A 265 -6.31 -18.85 -23.00
N ASP A 266 -7.07 -19.13 -24.06
CA ASP A 266 -8.36 -19.79 -23.98
C ASP A 266 -8.18 -21.28 -24.26
N GLU A 267 -8.31 -22.11 -23.22
CA GLU A 267 -8.15 -23.55 -23.36
C GLU A 267 -9.28 -24.18 -24.19
N SER A 268 -10.49 -23.63 -24.08
CA SER A 268 -11.69 -24.18 -24.71
C SER A 268 -11.80 -23.85 -26.20
N LYS A 269 -11.17 -22.75 -26.64
CA LYS A 269 -11.19 -22.26 -28.03
C LYS A 269 -9.85 -22.34 -28.73
N ALA A 270 -8.78 -22.68 -28.03
CA ALA A 270 -7.41 -22.61 -28.55
C ALA A 270 -7.09 -21.20 -29.10
N VAL A 271 -7.46 -20.14 -28.36
CA VAL A 271 -7.25 -18.75 -28.76
C VAL A 271 -6.27 -18.07 -27.81
N LEU A 272 -5.27 -17.38 -28.37
CA LEU A 272 -4.38 -16.52 -27.60
C LEU A 272 -4.88 -15.07 -27.66
N TYR A 273 -5.31 -14.55 -26.51
CA TYR A 273 -5.60 -13.13 -26.31
C TYR A 273 -4.33 -12.38 -25.95
N ARG A 274 -4.25 -11.13 -26.41
CA ARG A 274 -3.06 -10.28 -26.24
C ARG A 274 -3.48 -8.86 -25.90
N TYR A 275 -2.79 -8.28 -24.93
CA TYR A 275 -3.07 -6.95 -24.40
C TYR A 275 -1.76 -6.16 -24.31
N ARG A 276 -1.79 -4.91 -24.74
CA ARG A 276 -0.72 -3.93 -24.47
C ARG A 276 -1.09 -3.14 -23.23
N ILE A 277 -0.17 -3.08 -22.27
CA ILE A 277 -0.31 -2.38 -21.00
C ILE A 277 0.16 -0.93 -21.20
N GLU A 278 -0.71 0.03 -20.89
CA GLU A 278 -0.44 1.47 -20.92
C GLU A 278 -0.91 2.12 -19.61
N GLY A 279 0.02 2.30 -18.67
CA GLY A 279 -0.30 2.78 -17.33
C GLY A 279 -1.25 1.80 -16.64
N THR A 280 -2.48 2.24 -16.39
CA THR A 280 -3.54 1.45 -15.74
C THR A 280 -4.57 0.90 -16.72
N SER A 281 -4.29 0.93 -18.03
CA SER A 281 -5.20 0.50 -19.10
C SER A 281 -4.62 -0.66 -19.92
N TRP A 282 -5.50 -1.50 -20.44
CA TRP A 282 -5.16 -2.66 -21.27
C TRP A 282 -5.77 -2.53 -22.66
N HIS A 283 -4.92 -2.29 -23.65
CA HIS A 283 -5.32 -2.18 -25.05
C HIS A 283 -5.30 -3.56 -25.70
N LYS A 284 -6.50 -4.03 -26.06
CA LYS A 284 -6.68 -5.34 -26.68
C LYS A 284 -6.12 -5.35 -28.11
N LEU A 285 -5.43 -6.42 -28.45
CA LEU A 285 -4.96 -6.71 -29.80
C LEU A 285 -5.83 -7.80 -30.44
N PRO A 286 -5.83 -7.93 -31.78
CA PRO A 286 -6.55 -9.02 -32.44
C PRO A 286 -6.14 -10.40 -31.88
N PRO A 287 -7.11 -11.28 -31.56
CA PRO A 287 -6.84 -12.62 -31.06
C PRO A 287 -6.13 -13.48 -32.11
N LEU A 288 -5.38 -14.48 -31.66
CA LEU A 288 -4.76 -15.47 -32.54
C LEU A 288 -5.36 -16.85 -32.30
N SER A 289 -6.04 -17.40 -33.29
CA SER A 289 -6.50 -18.79 -33.27
C SER A 289 -5.31 -19.73 -33.46
N LEU A 290 -5.21 -20.77 -32.63
CA LEU A 290 -4.20 -21.80 -32.71
C LEU A 290 -4.81 -23.11 -33.20
N GLN A 291 -4.02 -23.93 -33.88
CA GLN A 291 -4.41 -25.29 -34.26
C GLN A 291 -3.30 -26.28 -33.87
N ASN A 292 -3.66 -27.55 -33.75
CA ASN A 292 -2.80 -28.63 -33.22
C ASN A 292 -2.43 -28.46 -31.75
N VAL A 293 -3.32 -27.87 -30.96
CA VAL A 293 -3.20 -27.76 -29.49
C VAL A 293 -4.42 -28.38 -28.81
N ASP A 294 -4.25 -28.93 -27.62
CA ASP A 294 -5.31 -29.64 -26.88
C ASP A 294 -5.33 -29.18 -25.41
N GLU A 295 -6.37 -28.46 -24.97
CA GLU A 295 -6.44 -27.90 -23.60
C GLU A 295 -5.13 -27.18 -23.14
N PRO A 296 -4.66 -26.15 -23.86
CA PRO A 296 -3.42 -25.46 -23.54
C PRO A 296 -3.58 -24.58 -22.29
N GLU A 297 -3.37 -25.16 -21.11
CA GLU A 297 -3.62 -24.46 -19.85
C GLU A 297 -2.44 -23.62 -19.34
N ARG A 298 -1.22 -23.81 -19.86
CA ARG A 298 -0.02 -23.07 -19.40
C ARG A 298 0.69 -22.43 -20.58
N ILE A 299 1.12 -21.19 -20.38
CA ILE A 299 1.87 -20.45 -21.38
C ILE A 299 3.05 -19.69 -20.75
N SER A 300 4.13 -19.56 -21.50
CA SER A 300 5.27 -18.73 -21.15
C SER A 300 5.85 -18.07 -22.40
N LEU A 301 6.22 -16.80 -22.31
CA LEU A 301 6.73 -16.02 -23.42
C LEU A 301 8.19 -15.61 -23.21
N LYS A 302 8.95 -15.63 -24.30
CA LYS A 302 10.26 -14.97 -24.40
C LYS A 302 10.40 -14.34 -25.78
N GLY A 303 11.44 -13.54 -25.99
CA GLY A 303 11.85 -13.13 -27.32
C GLY A 303 12.39 -11.71 -27.40
N THR A 304 12.41 -11.18 -28.62
CA THR A 304 12.87 -9.82 -28.92
C THR A 304 11.67 -8.90 -29.10
N GLN A 305 11.91 -7.61 -29.30
CA GLN A 305 10.87 -6.60 -29.50
C GLN A 305 9.76 -7.03 -30.47
N ASP A 306 10.10 -7.60 -31.63
CA ASP A 306 9.13 -7.92 -32.71
C ASP A 306 8.81 -9.41 -32.86
N GLN A 307 9.62 -10.29 -32.28
CA GLN A 307 9.52 -11.73 -32.43
C GLN A 307 9.44 -12.40 -31.07
N LYS A 308 8.30 -13.06 -30.81
CA LYS A 308 8.04 -13.79 -29.57
C LYS A 308 8.03 -15.28 -29.83
N GLN A 309 8.46 -16.04 -28.84
CA GLN A 309 8.31 -17.48 -28.83
C GLN A 309 7.41 -17.86 -27.65
N LEU A 310 6.22 -18.33 -27.98
CA LEU A 310 5.27 -18.92 -27.04
C LEU A 310 5.70 -20.35 -26.75
N LEU A 311 5.85 -20.67 -25.48
CA LEU A 311 5.83 -22.01 -24.95
C LEU A 311 4.43 -22.27 -24.42
N LEU A 312 3.81 -23.38 -24.81
CA LEU A 312 2.54 -23.84 -24.25
C LEU A 312 2.63 -25.28 -23.79
N VAL A 313 1.85 -25.64 -22.78
CA VAL A 313 1.76 -27.02 -22.25
C VAL A 313 0.37 -27.58 -22.53
N ASP A 314 0.33 -28.69 -23.27
CA ASP A 314 -0.85 -29.50 -23.58
C ASP A 314 -0.51 -31.00 -23.54
N ASP A 315 -0.23 -31.52 -22.34
CA ASP A 315 0.47 -32.80 -22.06
C ASP A 315 1.96 -32.84 -22.48
N GLN A 316 2.34 -32.02 -23.47
CA GLN A 316 3.71 -31.83 -23.93
C GLN A 316 4.02 -30.34 -24.04
N ILE A 317 5.30 -30.02 -24.14
CA ILE A 317 5.72 -28.66 -24.41
C ILE A 317 5.71 -28.43 -25.92
N LYS A 318 4.89 -27.47 -26.37
CA LYS A 318 4.86 -27.01 -27.75
C LYS A 318 5.32 -25.57 -27.86
N LEU A 319 5.94 -25.25 -28.99
CA LEU A 319 6.55 -23.97 -29.27
C LEU A 319 5.90 -23.33 -30.50
N LEU A 320 5.64 -22.03 -30.44
CA LEU A 320 5.13 -21.23 -31.55
C LEU A 320 5.86 -19.90 -31.62
N ASN A 321 6.41 -19.57 -32.79
CA ASN A 321 6.94 -18.22 -33.04
C ASN A 321 5.79 -17.30 -33.47
N ILE A 322 5.71 -16.13 -32.85
CA ILE A 322 4.63 -15.15 -33.05
C ILE A 322 5.26 -13.80 -33.41
N ASN A 323 4.77 -13.21 -34.50
CA ASN A 323 5.05 -11.81 -34.82
C ASN A 323 4.23 -10.92 -33.86
N TRP A 324 4.89 -10.40 -32.84
CA TRP A 324 4.24 -9.55 -31.85
C TRP A 324 5.22 -8.49 -31.33
N THR A 325 5.00 -7.27 -31.80
CA THR A 325 5.72 -6.08 -31.33
C THR A 325 5.24 -5.67 -29.94
N THR A 326 6.17 -5.65 -28.99
CA THR A 326 6.00 -5.14 -27.62
C THR A 326 7.09 -4.10 -27.33
N GLN A 327 7.05 -3.47 -26.17
CA GLN A 327 8.04 -2.49 -25.74
C GLN A 327 8.66 -2.90 -24.42
N ALA A 328 9.96 -3.23 -24.45
CA ALA A 328 10.72 -3.56 -23.25
C ALA A 328 10.58 -2.46 -22.19
N LEU A 329 10.31 -2.88 -20.96
CA LEU A 329 10.17 -1.98 -19.83
C LEU A 329 11.56 -1.58 -19.31
N PRO A 330 11.78 -0.29 -18.99
CA PRO A 330 13.03 0.12 -18.37
C PRO A 330 13.16 -0.53 -16.99
N PRO A 331 14.40 -0.73 -16.48
CA PRO A 331 14.59 -1.14 -15.10
C PRO A 331 13.90 -0.15 -14.15
N LYS A 332 13.05 -0.69 -13.25
CA LYS A 332 12.40 0.12 -12.22
C LYS A 332 13.45 0.59 -11.21
N LYS A 333 13.52 1.89 -10.98
CA LYS A 333 14.43 2.45 -9.97
C LYS A 333 13.87 2.15 -8.58
N ALA A 334 14.68 1.52 -7.74
CA ALA A 334 14.36 1.38 -6.33
C ALA A 334 14.21 2.77 -5.70
N GLY A 335 13.06 3.02 -5.05
CA GLY A 335 12.93 4.11 -4.12
C GLY A 335 13.79 3.86 -2.89
N LEU A 336 14.10 4.91 -2.14
CA LEU A 336 14.73 4.73 -0.83
C LEU A 336 13.69 4.18 0.14
N ALA A 337 14.00 3.04 0.75
CA ALA A 337 13.15 2.39 1.73
C ALA A 337 13.95 2.15 3.03
N ILE A 338 13.37 2.52 4.17
CA ILE A 338 14.04 2.50 5.48
C ILE A 338 13.20 1.69 6.45
N PRO A 339 13.72 0.63 7.07
CA PRO A 339 12.93 -0.17 8.01
C PRO A 339 12.68 0.59 9.31
N ALA A 340 11.48 0.42 9.86
CA ALA A 340 11.16 0.85 11.22
C ALA A 340 12.00 0.09 12.26
N ASP A 341 12.24 0.74 13.40
CA ASP A 341 13.00 0.17 14.52
C ASP A 341 12.09 -0.42 15.60
N VAL A 342 10.91 0.18 15.78
CA VAL A 342 9.91 -0.21 16.79
C VAL A 342 8.53 0.04 16.21
N GLU A 343 7.57 -0.78 16.62
CA GLU A 343 6.14 -0.50 16.45
C GLU A 343 5.42 -0.49 17.79
N THR A 344 4.31 0.23 17.89
CA THR A 344 3.54 0.29 19.12
C THR A 344 2.60 -0.88 19.29
N ASP A 345 2.22 -1.15 20.55
CA ASP A 345 0.96 -1.85 20.85
C ASP A 345 -0.18 -1.17 20.06
N LEU A 346 -1.11 -1.98 19.57
CA LEU A 346 -2.19 -1.52 18.68
C LEU A 346 -3.15 -0.56 19.40
N VAL A 347 -3.75 0.37 18.64
CA VAL A 347 -4.87 1.16 19.20
C VAL A 347 -6.08 0.25 19.46
N PRO A 348 -6.92 0.55 20.47
CA PRO A 348 -8.07 -0.31 20.79
C PRO A 348 -9.16 -0.35 19.71
N SER A 349 -9.34 0.75 18.97
CA SER A 349 -10.40 0.90 17.96
C SER A 349 -10.02 0.27 16.61
N ARG A 350 -11.02 -0.16 15.85
CA ARG A 350 -10.85 -0.85 14.55
C ARG A 350 -11.03 0.12 13.38
N GLY A 351 -10.45 -0.21 12.22
CA GLY A 351 -10.53 0.63 11.03
C GLY A 351 -9.66 1.87 11.15
N ASP A 352 -10.05 2.96 10.49
CA ASP A 352 -9.42 4.27 10.58
C ASP A 352 -9.55 4.84 12.00
N ALA A 353 -8.48 4.70 12.79
CA ALA A 353 -8.45 4.89 14.22
C ALA A 353 -7.16 5.54 14.72
N ALA A 354 -5.98 4.95 14.50
CA ALA A 354 -4.74 5.63 14.87
C ALA A 354 -4.56 6.82 13.92
N ASP A 355 -4.06 7.95 14.41
CA ASP A 355 -4.04 9.16 13.60
C ASP A 355 -2.76 9.97 13.78
N ASP A 356 -2.62 10.66 14.90
CA ASP A 356 -1.57 11.65 15.08
C ASP A 356 -0.70 11.36 16.31
N PRO A 357 0.61 11.26 16.14
CA PRO A 357 1.54 11.13 17.23
C PRO A 357 2.05 12.50 17.74
N ALA A 358 2.41 12.57 19.03
CA ALA A 358 3.24 13.64 19.57
C ALA A 358 4.30 13.09 20.53
N ILE A 359 5.50 13.65 20.50
CA ILE A 359 6.64 13.16 21.29
C ILE A 359 6.85 14.05 22.52
N TRP A 360 6.59 13.50 23.70
CA TRP A 360 6.96 14.17 24.96
C TRP A 360 8.37 13.78 25.39
N VAL A 361 9.28 14.75 25.39
CA VAL A 361 10.67 14.57 25.81
C VAL A 361 10.82 14.79 27.31
N ASN A 362 11.21 13.73 28.03
CA ASN A 362 11.57 13.83 29.45
C ASN A 362 13.01 14.37 29.58
N GLN A 363 13.13 15.67 29.82
CA GLN A 363 14.43 16.35 29.92
C GLN A 363 15.33 15.82 31.06
N ALA A 364 14.73 15.33 32.16
CA ALA A 364 15.49 14.81 33.30
C ALA A 364 15.97 13.38 33.09
N ASN A 365 15.20 12.57 32.34
CA ASN A 365 15.55 11.21 32.00
C ASN A 365 15.01 10.85 30.61
N PRO A 366 15.79 11.05 29.54
CA PRO A 366 15.30 10.90 28.17
C PRO A 366 14.77 9.52 27.81
N ARG A 367 15.21 8.46 28.51
CA ARG A 367 14.69 7.10 28.35
C ARG A 367 13.26 6.93 28.87
N LEU A 368 12.77 7.87 29.68
CA LEU A 368 11.40 7.93 30.17
C LEU A 368 10.53 8.91 29.35
N SER A 369 10.97 9.30 28.16
CA SER A 369 10.12 10.03 27.20
C SER A 369 8.91 9.17 26.78
N ARG A 370 7.90 9.83 26.22
CA ARG A 370 6.65 9.19 25.80
C ARG A 370 6.29 9.59 24.39
N VAL A 371 5.56 8.71 23.73
CA VAL A 371 4.80 9.04 22.53
C VAL A 371 3.33 9.04 22.91
N LEU A 372 2.65 10.14 22.64
CA LEU A 372 1.19 10.23 22.69
C LEU A 372 0.69 9.90 21.29
N GLY A 373 -0.38 9.13 21.18
CA GLY A 373 -1.01 8.82 19.90
C GLY A 373 -2.52 8.92 20.04
N THR A 374 -3.17 9.64 19.15
CA THR A 374 -4.63 9.72 19.13
C THR A 374 -5.26 8.44 18.59
N ASP A 375 -6.43 8.13 19.12
CA ASP A 375 -7.37 7.18 18.57
C ASP A 375 -8.61 7.98 18.17
N LYS A 376 -8.78 8.20 16.85
CA LYS A 376 -9.85 8.95 16.18
C LYS A 376 -11.25 8.56 16.65
N GLN A 377 -11.40 7.38 17.25
CA GLN A 377 -12.66 6.81 17.71
C GLN A 377 -12.79 6.70 19.24
N GLY A 378 -11.71 6.89 20.01
CA GLY A 378 -11.71 6.50 21.43
C GLY A 378 -11.01 7.43 22.42
N GLY A 379 -9.88 8.05 22.06
CA GLY A 379 -9.17 8.92 22.98
C GLY A 379 -7.67 9.02 22.73
N LEU A 380 -6.87 9.00 23.81
CA LEU A 380 -5.42 9.22 23.75
C LEU A 380 -4.66 8.04 24.36
N ALA A 381 -3.83 7.40 23.54
CA ALA A 381 -2.88 6.40 23.97
C ALA A 381 -1.52 7.05 24.35
N VAL A 382 -0.82 6.46 25.32
CA VAL A 382 0.51 6.91 25.75
C VAL A 382 1.44 5.71 25.77
N TYR A 383 2.51 5.78 24.99
CA TYR A 383 3.48 4.71 24.79
C TYR A 383 4.85 5.07 25.35
N ASP A 384 5.65 4.04 25.67
CA ASP A 384 7.09 4.19 25.88
C ASP A 384 7.87 4.13 24.55
N LEU A 385 9.19 4.29 24.63
CA LEU A 385 10.09 4.26 23.47
C LEU A 385 10.33 2.86 22.87
N ASN A 386 9.77 1.81 23.50
CA ASN A 386 9.73 0.45 22.94
C ASN A 386 8.34 0.12 22.40
N GLY A 387 7.46 1.12 22.27
CA GLY A 387 6.12 0.96 21.70
C GLY A 387 5.07 0.41 22.68
N LYS A 388 5.43 0.15 23.93
CA LYS A 388 4.48 -0.41 24.90
C LYS A 388 3.50 0.63 25.40
N GLN A 389 2.20 0.34 25.36
CA GLN A 389 1.18 1.22 25.90
C GLN A 389 1.25 1.26 27.44
N LEU A 390 1.41 2.46 27.99
CA LEU A 390 1.47 2.73 29.42
C LEU A 390 0.16 3.28 29.98
N GLN A 391 -0.55 4.09 29.18
CA GLN A 391 -1.85 4.69 29.54
C GLN A 391 -2.75 4.73 28.31
N TYR A 392 -4.05 4.69 28.55
CA TYR A 392 -5.06 5.01 27.55
C TYR A 392 -6.18 5.81 28.22
N LEU A 393 -6.41 7.03 27.75
CA LEU A 393 -7.43 7.95 28.27
C LEU A 393 -8.62 7.94 27.31
N LYS A 394 -9.76 7.42 27.78
CA LYS A 394 -11.02 7.37 27.01
C LYS A 394 -11.75 8.70 27.10
N VAL A 395 -11.52 9.57 26.12
CA VAL A 395 -11.98 10.97 26.16
C VAL A 395 -12.67 11.42 24.88
N GLY A 396 -13.12 10.46 24.06
CA GLY A 396 -13.92 10.73 22.87
C GLY A 396 -13.11 10.73 21.59
N ARG A 397 -13.70 11.25 20.51
CA ARG A 397 -13.13 11.23 19.16
C ARG A 397 -12.08 12.32 18.97
N LEU A 398 -10.87 12.08 19.49
CA LEU A 398 -9.72 12.96 19.22
C LEU A 398 -9.35 12.94 17.73
N ASN A 399 -8.59 13.90 17.23
CA ASN A 399 -8.01 13.85 15.88
C ASN A 399 -6.50 14.05 15.99
N ASN A 400 -6.02 15.29 16.05
CA ASN A 400 -4.58 15.60 16.14
C ASN A 400 -4.18 16.04 17.55
N VAL A 401 -2.92 15.84 17.92
CA VAL A 401 -2.36 16.17 19.25
C VAL A 401 -1.00 16.82 19.13
N ASP A 402 -0.73 17.85 19.93
CA ASP A 402 0.61 18.45 20.04
C ASP A 402 0.89 18.81 21.51
N ILE A 403 2.17 19.05 21.83
CA ILE A 403 2.71 19.22 23.18
C ILE A 403 3.59 20.48 23.24
N ARG A 404 3.44 21.25 24.31
CA ARG A 404 4.41 22.30 24.67
C ARG A 404 4.82 22.21 26.15
N PRO A 405 6.11 22.42 26.46
CA PRO A 405 6.60 22.28 27.82
C PRO A 405 6.31 23.51 28.69
N ASN A 406 6.50 23.34 29.99
CA ASN A 406 6.58 24.41 30.98
C ASN A 406 5.36 25.35 31.08
N PHE A 407 4.16 24.84 30.80
CA PHE A 407 2.91 25.56 30.98
C PHE A 407 2.62 25.79 32.47
N LYS A 408 2.21 27.02 32.82
CA LYS A 408 1.84 27.39 34.19
C LYS A 408 0.36 27.09 34.43
N LEU A 409 0.07 26.02 35.17
CA LEU A 409 -1.27 25.61 35.58
C LEU A 409 -1.47 25.98 37.07
N GLY A 410 -2.07 27.15 37.32
CA GLY A 410 -2.17 27.69 38.67
C GLY A 410 -0.78 27.93 39.30
N GLN A 411 -0.49 27.23 40.40
CA GLN A 411 0.83 27.28 41.05
C GLN A 411 1.80 26.20 40.55
N GLN A 412 1.35 25.27 39.71
CA GLN A 412 2.16 24.18 39.19
C GLN A 412 2.69 24.51 37.79
N THR A 413 3.86 23.95 37.48
CA THR A 413 4.37 23.91 36.10
C THR A 413 4.23 22.47 35.60
N VAL A 414 3.58 22.33 34.45
CA VAL A 414 3.33 21.04 33.77
C VAL A 414 3.76 21.18 32.32
N ASP A 415 3.98 20.06 31.64
CA ASP A 415 3.98 20.09 30.18
C ASP A 415 2.53 19.88 29.73
N LEU A 416 2.09 20.59 28.70
CA LEU A 416 0.70 20.62 28.27
C LEU A 416 0.60 19.93 26.91
N ALA A 417 -0.24 18.91 26.82
CA ALA A 417 -0.70 18.36 25.54
C ALA A 417 -2.12 18.85 25.27
N ILE A 418 -2.44 19.11 24.03
CA ILE A 418 -3.79 19.46 23.60
C ILE A 418 -4.11 18.65 22.35
N ALA A 419 -5.34 18.18 22.25
CA ALA A 419 -5.86 17.53 21.05
C ALA A 419 -7.15 18.19 20.60
N THR A 420 -7.47 18.11 19.31
CA THR A 420 -8.81 18.43 18.81
C THR A 420 -9.77 17.29 19.13
N ASN A 421 -11.01 17.61 19.53
CA ASN A 421 -12.04 16.63 19.84
C ASN A 421 -13.32 16.89 19.03
N ARG A 422 -13.67 15.90 18.21
CA ARG A 422 -14.75 15.95 17.22
C ARG A 422 -16.14 15.65 17.80
N ASP A 423 -16.24 15.30 19.08
CA ASP A 423 -17.54 15.11 19.74
C ASP A 423 -18.24 16.45 20.02
N GLN A 424 -17.47 17.48 20.36
CA GLN A 424 -17.99 18.79 20.75
C GLN A 424 -17.34 19.94 19.98
N ASN A 425 -16.52 19.65 18.96
CA ASN A 425 -15.68 20.63 18.26
C ASN A 425 -14.86 21.47 19.26
N SER A 426 -14.12 20.81 20.13
CA SER A 426 -13.44 21.40 21.28
C SER A 426 -11.94 21.13 21.26
N LEU A 427 -11.19 21.89 22.06
CA LEU A 427 -9.82 21.59 22.43
C LEU A 427 -9.83 20.75 23.71
N HIS A 428 -9.29 19.54 23.68
CA HIS A 428 -9.18 18.66 24.85
C HIS A 428 -7.77 18.74 25.43
N LEU A 429 -7.64 19.10 26.71
CA LEU A 429 -6.37 19.44 27.33
C LEU A 429 -5.88 18.35 28.28
N PHE A 430 -4.58 18.10 28.29
CA PHE A 430 -3.93 17.15 29.19
C PHE A 430 -2.68 17.75 29.83
N SER A 431 -2.48 17.50 31.12
CA SER A 431 -1.19 17.75 31.77
C SER A 431 -0.31 16.51 31.72
N ILE A 432 0.98 16.72 31.48
CA ILE A 432 2.02 15.69 31.58
C ILE A 432 2.92 16.04 32.76
N HIS A 433 3.05 15.10 33.69
CA HIS A 433 3.89 15.28 34.86
C HIS A 433 5.38 15.14 34.49
N GLN A 434 6.14 16.23 34.62
CA GLN A 434 7.50 16.39 34.08
C GLN A 434 8.52 15.31 34.50
N LYS A 435 8.33 14.66 35.65
CA LYS A 435 9.24 13.59 36.13
C LYS A 435 8.82 12.19 35.68
N THR A 436 7.53 11.92 35.58
CA THR A 436 7.00 10.56 35.45
C THR A 436 6.42 10.27 34.06
N GLY A 437 6.04 11.31 33.31
CA GLY A 437 5.29 11.17 32.06
C GLY A 437 3.86 10.69 32.27
N GLN A 438 3.31 10.80 33.50
CA GLN A 438 1.90 10.51 33.74
C GLN A 438 1.05 11.60 33.08
N VAL A 439 0.06 11.20 32.29
CA VAL A 439 -0.84 12.08 31.56
C VAL A 439 -2.16 12.16 32.31
N LYS A 440 -2.71 13.36 32.49
CA LYS A 440 -4.00 13.58 33.15
C LYS A 440 -4.87 14.50 32.32
N ASP A 441 -6.11 14.07 32.10
CA ASP A 441 -7.20 14.86 31.55
C ASP A 441 -7.46 16.13 32.40
N LEU A 442 -7.53 17.29 31.72
CA LEU A 442 -7.85 18.60 32.29
C LEU A 442 -9.21 19.14 31.81
N GLY A 443 -9.92 18.40 30.96
CA GLY A 443 -11.18 18.77 30.35
C GLY A 443 -11.05 19.50 29.02
N GLU A 444 -12.17 20.04 28.57
CA GLU A 444 -12.32 20.63 27.24
C GLU A 444 -12.52 22.15 27.30
N LEU A 445 -12.01 22.84 26.29
CA LEU A 445 -12.29 24.24 26.02
C LEU A 445 -13.04 24.36 24.68
N PRO A 446 -14.17 25.09 24.64
CA PRO A 446 -14.99 25.18 23.43
C PRO A 446 -14.29 25.97 22.33
N THR A 447 -14.59 25.62 21.07
CA THR A 447 -14.27 26.43 19.89
C THR A 447 -15.55 26.85 19.17
N ASP A 448 -15.43 27.72 18.18
CA ASP A 448 -16.53 28.09 17.27
C ASP A 448 -16.44 27.38 15.90
N LEU A 449 -15.55 26.38 15.78
CA LEU A 449 -15.40 25.59 14.56
C LEU A 449 -16.55 24.59 14.39
N ASN A 450 -16.94 24.32 13.14
CA ASN A 450 -18.06 23.43 12.84
C ASN A 450 -17.62 21.98 12.63
N ASN A 451 -16.44 21.80 12.04
CA ASN A 451 -15.83 20.49 11.80
C ASN A 451 -14.36 20.57 12.19
N ILE A 452 -14.08 20.61 13.49
CA ILE A 452 -12.70 20.64 13.98
C ILE A 452 -11.95 19.40 13.49
N TYR A 453 -10.70 19.59 13.09
CA TYR A 453 -9.95 18.54 12.41
C TYR A 453 -8.48 18.56 12.85
N GLY A 454 -7.55 19.01 12.00
CA GLY A 454 -6.13 19.12 12.31
C GLY A 454 -5.77 20.10 13.45
N PHE A 455 -4.55 19.95 13.95
CA PHE A 455 -4.09 20.65 15.16
C PHE A 455 -2.57 20.81 15.22
N CYS A 456 -2.11 21.96 15.71
CA CYS A 456 -0.75 22.15 16.20
C CYS A 456 -0.75 23.20 17.32
N MET A 457 0.33 23.26 18.09
CA MET A 457 0.57 24.24 19.14
C MET A 457 1.68 25.20 18.74
N TYR A 458 1.74 26.32 19.45
CA TYR A 458 2.79 27.33 19.33
C TYR A 458 3.16 27.84 20.72
N GLN A 459 4.44 27.95 21.03
CA GLN A 459 4.91 28.67 22.21
C GLN A 459 5.81 29.83 21.80
N ASN A 460 5.38 31.07 22.10
CA ASN A 460 6.16 32.24 21.72
C ASN A 460 7.38 32.43 22.64
N ARG A 461 8.26 33.37 22.27
CA ARG A 461 9.47 33.70 23.04
C ARG A 461 9.20 34.23 24.45
N GLN A 462 7.97 34.69 24.74
CA GLN A 462 7.55 35.10 26.09
C GLN A 462 7.07 33.92 26.95
N GLY A 463 7.02 32.70 26.40
CA GLY A 463 6.52 31.50 27.05
C GLY A 463 5.00 31.41 27.08
N GLU A 464 4.31 32.18 26.25
CA GLU A 464 2.86 32.08 26.09
C GLU A 464 2.52 30.93 25.15
N THR A 465 1.55 30.10 25.53
CA THR A 465 1.15 28.90 24.79
C THR A 465 -0.14 29.14 24.02
N PHE A 466 -0.15 28.70 22.77
CA PHE A 466 -1.27 28.82 21.85
C PHE A 466 -1.62 27.45 21.26
N ALA A 467 -2.90 27.27 20.95
CA ALA A 467 -3.49 26.12 20.28
C ALA A 467 -4.03 26.57 18.93
N ILE A 468 -3.75 25.83 17.86
CA ILE A 468 -4.11 26.20 16.49
C ILE A 468 -4.86 25.05 15.81
N PRO A 469 -6.15 24.84 16.14
CA PRO A 469 -6.99 23.91 15.39
C PRO A 469 -7.35 24.46 14.00
N ASN A 470 -7.71 23.55 13.09
CA ASN A 470 -8.38 23.89 11.84
C ASN A 470 -9.75 23.23 11.67
N ASP A 471 -10.50 23.76 10.71
CA ASP A 471 -11.75 23.21 10.21
C ASP A 471 -11.51 22.63 8.81
N LYS A 472 -12.24 21.57 8.45
CA LYS A 472 -12.20 20.95 7.11
C LYS A 472 -12.47 21.94 5.96
N ASN A 473 -13.10 23.07 6.24
CA ASN A 473 -13.34 24.10 5.23
C ASN A 473 -12.11 24.97 4.90
N GLY A 474 -10.96 24.78 5.54
CA GLY A 474 -9.74 25.57 5.33
C GLY A 474 -9.41 26.57 6.43
N THR A 475 -10.30 26.81 7.39
CA THR A 475 -10.12 27.84 8.42
C THR A 475 -9.19 27.36 9.52
N PHE A 476 -8.22 28.19 9.91
CA PHE A 476 -7.38 28.03 11.10
C PHE A 476 -7.70 29.12 12.12
N VAL A 477 -7.68 28.77 13.40
CA VAL A 477 -7.88 29.71 14.51
C VAL A 477 -6.81 29.51 15.55
N GLN A 478 -6.10 30.57 15.93
CA GLN A 478 -5.13 30.54 17.01
C GLN A 478 -5.79 31.03 18.31
N TYR A 479 -5.79 30.16 19.31
CA TYR A 479 -6.27 30.43 20.65
C TYR A 479 -5.12 30.54 21.64
N LYS A 480 -5.05 31.63 22.40
CA LYS A 480 -4.15 31.74 23.55
C LYS A 480 -4.70 30.97 24.73
N ILE A 481 -3.91 30.04 25.28
CA ILE A 481 -4.29 29.24 26.44
C ILE A 481 -3.90 29.99 27.72
N GLN A 482 -4.88 30.18 28.61
CA GLN A 482 -4.70 30.95 29.84
C GLN A 482 -5.12 30.13 31.06
N SER A 483 -4.28 30.11 32.10
CA SER A 483 -4.65 29.62 33.43
C SER A 483 -5.10 30.79 34.31
N LYS A 484 -6.39 30.87 34.62
CA LYS A 484 -7.01 31.88 35.48
C LYS A 484 -7.42 31.27 36.81
N ALA A 485 -7.75 32.12 37.80
CA ALA A 485 -8.28 31.65 39.09
C ALA A 485 -9.59 30.83 38.94
N SER A 486 -10.35 31.09 37.88
CA SER A 486 -11.59 30.37 37.54
C SER A 486 -11.36 29.07 36.76
N GLY A 487 -10.10 28.71 36.44
CA GLY A 487 -9.76 27.55 35.61
C GLY A 487 -9.06 27.93 34.30
N LEU A 488 -8.99 26.96 33.39
CA LEU A 488 -8.43 27.16 32.05
C LEU A 488 -9.42 27.91 31.16
N SER A 489 -8.90 28.74 30.25
CA SER A 489 -9.69 29.45 29.25
C SER A 489 -8.90 29.68 27.98
N VAL A 490 -9.60 29.85 26.86
CA VAL A 490 -9.04 30.25 25.58
C VAL A 490 -9.46 31.67 25.19
N GLU A 491 -8.61 32.35 24.44
CA GLU A 491 -8.89 33.64 23.81
C GLU A 491 -8.42 33.56 22.35
N GLU A 492 -9.31 33.81 21.39
CA GLU A 492 -8.93 33.88 19.97
C GLU A 492 -8.05 35.12 19.73
N VAL A 493 -6.90 34.91 19.09
CA VAL A 493 -5.93 35.99 18.79
C VAL A 493 -5.63 36.14 17.30
N LEU A 494 -5.88 35.10 16.50
CA LEU A 494 -5.68 35.13 15.06
C LEU A 494 -6.63 34.13 14.38
N ARG A 495 -7.10 34.50 13.18
CA ARG A 495 -7.86 33.63 12.28
C ARG A 495 -7.39 33.83 10.85
N PHE A 496 -7.12 32.74 10.14
CA PHE A 496 -6.73 32.77 8.74
C PHE A 496 -7.26 31.52 8.02
N LYS A 497 -7.03 31.40 6.71
CA LYS A 497 -7.67 30.35 5.90
C LYS A 497 -6.84 29.96 4.68
N VAL A 498 -6.81 28.66 4.37
CA VAL A 498 -6.43 28.08 3.06
C VAL A 498 -7.67 27.76 2.22
N SER A 499 -7.50 27.47 0.94
CA SER A 499 -8.63 27.42 0.01
C SER A 499 -9.48 26.14 0.02
N SER A 500 -8.97 25.02 0.54
CA SER A 500 -9.68 23.75 0.71
C SER A 500 -9.22 23.03 1.98
N GLN A 501 -9.58 21.75 2.14
CA GLN A 501 -9.32 20.97 3.35
C GLN A 501 -7.84 20.93 3.73
N PRO A 502 -7.50 21.31 4.97
CA PRO A 502 -6.20 21.07 5.58
C PRO A 502 -6.30 20.09 6.76
N GLU A 503 -5.17 19.51 7.13
CA GLU A 503 -5.06 18.69 8.34
C GLU A 503 -3.70 18.93 9.02
N GLY A 504 -2.60 18.50 8.39
CA GLY A 504 -1.27 18.66 8.97
C GLY A 504 -0.86 20.12 9.20
N CYS A 505 -0.36 20.43 10.40
CA CYS A 505 0.34 21.68 10.66
C CYS A 505 1.47 21.51 11.69
N VAL A 506 2.47 22.39 11.60
CA VAL A 506 3.58 22.44 12.57
C VAL A 506 4.08 23.87 12.71
N VAL A 507 4.50 24.24 13.91
CA VAL A 507 5.02 25.58 14.21
C VAL A 507 6.48 25.51 14.62
N ASP A 508 7.31 26.28 13.92
CA ASP A 508 8.65 26.64 14.35
C ASP A 508 8.58 27.78 15.37
N ASP A 509 8.53 27.40 16.65
CA ASP A 509 8.46 28.32 17.78
C ASP A 509 9.61 29.35 17.79
N GLU A 510 10.80 28.99 17.30
CA GLU A 510 11.98 29.87 17.33
C GLU A 510 11.87 31.05 16.36
N HIS A 511 11.19 30.84 15.23
CA HIS A 511 11.06 31.81 14.15
C HIS A 511 9.64 32.36 13.98
N ASP A 512 8.74 32.02 14.90
CA ASP A 512 7.33 32.41 14.92
C ASP A 512 6.64 32.03 13.59
N ARG A 513 6.89 30.83 13.07
CA ARG A 513 6.47 30.43 11.71
C ARG A 513 5.66 29.16 11.74
N ILE A 514 4.53 29.15 11.04
CA ILE A 514 3.69 27.96 10.84
C ILE A 514 3.87 27.39 9.44
N TYR A 515 3.75 26.07 9.33
CA TYR A 515 3.53 25.32 8.09
C TYR A 515 2.17 24.65 8.18
N VAL A 516 1.40 24.70 7.09
CA VAL A 516 0.08 24.07 7.00
C VAL A 516 -0.03 23.28 5.69
N GLY A 517 -0.49 22.04 5.76
CA GLY A 517 -0.80 21.19 4.62
C GLY A 517 -2.23 21.44 4.14
N GLU A 518 -2.40 21.87 2.90
CA GLU A 518 -3.67 21.80 2.19
C GLU A 518 -3.63 20.53 1.34
N GLU A 519 -4.36 19.49 1.78
CA GLU A 519 -4.22 18.06 1.41
C GLU A 519 -3.94 17.85 -0.09
N ALA A 520 -4.83 18.37 -0.94
CA ALA A 520 -4.76 18.18 -2.39
C ALA A 520 -3.97 19.25 -3.16
N LYS A 521 -3.27 20.18 -2.49
CA LYS A 521 -2.64 21.34 -3.16
C LYS A 521 -1.18 21.58 -2.81
N ALA A 522 -0.87 21.92 -1.57
CA ALA A 522 0.45 22.39 -1.19
C ALA A 522 0.67 22.44 0.32
N VAL A 523 1.94 22.43 0.72
CA VAL A 523 2.36 22.96 2.01
C VAL A 523 2.54 24.47 1.87
N TRP A 524 1.91 25.22 2.76
CA TRP A 524 2.01 26.67 2.86
C TRP A 524 2.72 27.09 4.14
N THR A 525 3.32 28.28 4.15
CA THR A 525 3.92 28.87 5.35
C THR A 525 3.62 30.36 5.49
N THR A 526 3.56 30.84 6.74
CA THR A 526 3.45 32.26 7.10
C THR A 526 4.09 32.48 8.49
N ARG A 527 4.41 33.73 8.81
CA ARG A 527 4.77 34.12 10.19
C ARG A 527 3.51 34.37 11.03
N LEU A 528 3.63 34.18 12.35
CA LEU A 528 2.59 34.36 13.37
C LEU A 528 2.84 35.59 14.26
N ASP A 529 3.98 36.27 14.14
CA ASP A 529 4.37 37.41 14.97
C ASP A 529 3.72 38.75 14.57
N ASP A 530 3.18 38.85 13.35
CA ASP A 530 2.28 39.95 12.95
C ASP A 530 0.91 39.40 12.49
N PRO A 531 -0.06 39.23 13.42
CA PRO A 531 -1.39 38.72 13.12
C PRO A 531 -2.18 39.53 12.08
N LYS A 532 -1.77 40.78 11.78
CA LYS A 532 -2.45 41.62 10.78
C LYS A 532 -1.94 41.39 9.36
N GLN A 533 -0.85 40.64 9.20
CA GLN A 533 -0.17 40.43 7.92
C GLN A 533 0.08 38.94 7.63
N ILE A 534 -0.96 38.12 7.74
CA ILE A 534 -0.87 36.72 7.31
C ILE A 534 -0.85 36.65 5.79
N GLN A 535 0.29 36.22 5.24
CA GLN A 535 0.48 35.97 3.82
C GLN A 535 1.07 34.58 3.61
N LEU A 536 0.25 33.68 3.08
CA LEU A 536 0.66 32.31 2.78
C LEU A 536 1.62 32.28 1.58
N GLN A 537 2.75 31.61 1.77
CA GLN A 537 3.76 31.36 0.75
C GLN A 537 3.88 29.85 0.52
N PRO A 538 3.98 29.39 -0.74
CA PRO A 538 4.12 27.96 -1.02
C PRO A 538 5.52 27.48 -0.61
N VAL A 539 5.58 26.30 0.01
CA VAL A 539 6.82 25.57 0.33
C VAL A 539 7.06 24.50 -0.73
N ILE A 540 6.06 23.65 -0.95
CA ILE A 540 6.05 22.60 -1.98
C ILE A 540 4.60 22.30 -2.38
N THR A 541 4.37 21.97 -3.65
CA THR A 541 3.02 21.66 -4.18
C THR A 541 2.89 20.17 -4.47
N VAL A 542 1.67 19.65 -4.44
CA VAL A 542 1.33 18.32 -4.96
C VAL A 542 1.81 18.21 -6.41
N GLY A 543 2.43 17.10 -6.76
CA GLY A 543 3.10 16.90 -8.03
C GLY A 543 3.90 15.61 -8.09
N GLU A 544 5.10 15.65 -8.66
CA GLU A 544 5.96 14.47 -8.76
C GLU A 544 6.50 14.02 -7.39
N GLN A 545 6.91 14.98 -6.56
CA GLN A 545 7.59 14.71 -5.30
C GLN A 545 6.63 14.42 -4.15
N VAL A 546 5.48 15.10 -4.11
CA VAL A 546 4.44 14.96 -3.08
C VAL A 546 3.14 14.54 -3.76
N LYS A 547 2.56 13.43 -3.34
CA LYS A 547 1.26 12.93 -3.80
C LYS A 547 0.21 13.25 -2.75
N ALA A 548 -0.93 13.77 -3.22
CA ALA A 548 -2.06 14.05 -2.35
C ALA A 548 -2.58 12.74 -1.74
N ASP A 549 -2.91 12.70 -0.46
CA ASP A 549 -3.05 13.87 0.41
C ASP A 549 -1.76 14.26 1.17
N ILE A 550 -1.57 15.57 1.37
CA ILE A 550 -0.55 16.15 2.26
C ILE A 550 -1.09 16.11 3.68
N GLU A 551 -0.53 15.20 4.48
CA GLU A 551 -0.97 14.98 5.85
C GLU A 551 0.02 15.55 6.86
N GLY A 552 0.42 14.78 7.87
CA GLY A 552 1.27 15.20 8.98
C GLY A 552 2.53 15.94 8.56
N LEU A 553 2.85 17.00 9.30
CA LEU A 553 4.01 17.84 9.12
C LEU A 553 4.80 17.90 10.43
N ALA A 554 6.12 17.77 10.37
CA ALA A 554 6.97 17.94 11.55
C ALA A 554 8.32 18.59 11.21
N ILE A 555 8.94 19.24 12.20
CA ILE A 555 10.22 19.94 12.03
C ILE A 555 11.32 19.23 12.80
N TYR A 556 12.31 18.72 12.09
CA TYR A 556 13.54 18.22 12.71
C TYR A 556 14.57 19.34 12.83
N LYS A 557 15.00 19.63 14.06
CA LYS A 557 16.05 20.63 14.35
C LYS A 557 17.44 20.03 14.16
N GLY A 558 18.09 20.35 13.03
CA GLY A 558 19.42 19.84 12.69
C GLY A 558 20.56 20.67 13.30
N GLN A 559 21.81 20.32 12.95
CA GLN A 559 22.99 20.99 13.53
C GLN A 559 23.38 22.25 12.75
N VAL A 560 23.15 22.25 11.44
CA VAL A 560 23.44 23.34 10.51
C VAL A 560 22.14 23.92 9.96
N ARG A 561 21.13 23.08 9.71
CA ARG A 561 19.82 23.50 9.21
C ARG A 561 18.69 22.63 9.76
N ASP A 562 17.50 23.21 9.77
CA ASP A 562 16.27 22.51 10.13
C ASP A 562 15.62 21.90 8.89
N TYR A 563 14.91 20.80 9.08
CA TYR A 563 14.21 20.07 8.02
C TYR A 563 12.72 20.01 8.32
N LEU A 564 11.90 20.22 7.29
CA LEU A 564 10.47 19.94 7.33
C LEU A 564 10.24 18.55 6.72
N VAL A 565 9.60 17.67 7.49
CA VAL A 565 9.18 16.33 7.10
C VAL A 565 7.70 16.38 6.77
N ILE A 566 7.32 15.80 5.63
CA ILE A 566 5.98 15.87 5.07
C ILE A 566 5.49 14.45 4.78
N SER A 567 4.32 14.09 5.32
CA SER A 567 3.60 12.88 4.91
C SER A 567 2.98 13.10 3.52
N SER A 568 3.37 12.26 2.55
CA SER A 568 2.83 12.19 1.20
C SER A 568 2.00 10.92 1.12
N GLN A 569 0.76 11.00 1.61
CA GLN A 569 -0.07 9.82 1.90
C GLN A 569 -0.41 9.04 0.63
N GLY A 570 -0.70 9.72 -0.48
CA GLY A 570 -1.15 9.07 -1.72
C GLY A 570 -0.12 8.20 -2.44
N ASP A 571 1.12 8.14 -1.94
CA ASP A 571 2.10 7.15 -2.38
C ASP A 571 2.94 6.57 -1.23
N ASP A 572 2.40 6.60 -0.01
CA ASP A 572 2.96 6.00 1.21
C ASP A 572 4.42 6.40 1.45
N SER A 573 4.70 7.70 1.36
CA SER A 573 6.07 8.21 1.41
C SER A 573 6.23 9.47 2.25
N TYR A 574 7.49 9.77 2.55
CA TYR A 574 7.87 10.93 3.35
C TYR A 574 8.86 11.79 2.58
N VAL A 575 8.54 13.08 2.48
CA VAL A 575 9.35 14.06 1.76
C VAL A 575 10.06 14.96 2.77
N VAL A 576 11.35 15.18 2.57
CA VAL A 576 12.18 16.05 3.41
C VAL A 576 12.64 17.25 2.61
N VAL A 577 12.34 18.45 3.10
CA VAL A 577 12.82 19.72 2.55
C VAL A 577 13.56 20.52 3.63
N ASP A 578 14.41 21.47 3.25
CA ASP A 578 14.91 22.46 4.20
C ASP A 578 13.72 23.25 4.79
N ALA A 579 13.70 23.46 6.11
CA ALA A 579 12.63 24.23 6.75
C ALA A 579 12.73 25.74 6.43
N ALA A 580 13.90 26.24 6.06
CA ALA A 580 14.07 27.63 5.65
C ALA A 580 13.98 27.79 4.12
N ALA A 581 13.49 28.95 3.67
CA ALA A 581 13.53 29.32 2.25
C ALA A 581 14.98 29.22 1.71
N PRO A 582 15.20 28.64 0.51
CA PRO A 582 14.23 28.35 -0.53
C PRO A 582 13.56 26.95 -0.45
N TYR A 583 13.54 26.30 0.72
CA TYR A 583 12.88 25.01 0.96
C TYR A 583 13.36 23.89 0.04
N GLN A 584 14.69 23.76 -0.08
CA GLN A 584 15.30 22.81 -1.00
C GLN A 584 14.90 21.37 -0.66
N LEU A 585 14.44 20.62 -1.67
CA LEU A 585 14.21 19.18 -1.54
C LEU A 585 15.51 18.45 -1.18
N ARG A 586 15.47 17.67 -0.10
CA ARG A 586 16.59 16.88 0.43
C ARG A 586 16.44 15.40 0.10
N GLY A 587 15.20 14.93 -0.02
CA GLY A 587 14.89 13.66 -0.63
C GLY A 587 13.54 13.11 -0.20
N LYS A 588 13.31 11.85 -0.56
CA LYS A 588 12.04 11.15 -0.41
C LYS A 588 12.32 9.69 -0.06
N PHE A 589 11.58 9.14 0.90
CA PHE A 589 11.73 7.74 1.31
C PHE A 589 10.39 7.11 1.70
N LYS A 590 10.34 5.78 1.70
CA LYS A 590 9.26 4.99 2.29
C LYS A 590 9.76 4.27 3.55
N ILE A 591 8.85 3.81 4.41
CA ILE A 591 9.19 2.90 5.50
C ILE A 591 8.89 1.46 5.07
N SER A 592 9.92 0.62 5.03
CA SER A 592 9.83 -0.78 4.60
C SER A 592 9.58 -1.73 5.77
N ALA A 593 9.12 -2.94 5.46
CA ALA A 593 9.04 -4.03 6.43
C ALA A 593 10.44 -4.49 6.91
N ASP A 594 10.51 -4.94 8.16
CA ASP A 594 11.64 -5.63 8.77
C ASP A 594 11.22 -7.00 9.30
N LEU A 595 11.45 -8.03 8.48
CA LEU A 595 11.13 -9.41 8.83
C LEU A 595 11.89 -9.94 10.05
N ASN A 596 13.07 -9.41 10.38
CA ASN A 596 13.82 -9.91 11.53
C ASN A 596 13.14 -9.54 12.86
N HIS A 597 12.35 -8.47 12.85
CA HIS A 597 11.62 -7.98 14.00
C HIS A 597 10.09 -8.13 13.85
N GLU A 598 9.64 -8.76 12.76
CA GLU A 598 8.22 -8.92 12.40
C GLU A 598 7.46 -7.59 12.33
N ILE A 599 8.12 -6.55 11.82
CA ILE A 599 7.50 -5.23 11.59
C ILE A 599 7.17 -5.10 10.11
N ASP A 600 5.95 -4.71 9.79
CA ASP A 600 5.47 -4.39 8.44
C ASP A 600 5.95 -3.03 7.93
N ALA A 601 5.70 -2.78 6.64
CA ALA A 601 5.85 -1.46 6.06
C ALA A 601 4.78 -0.51 6.61
N VAL A 602 4.89 0.76 6.25
CA VAL A 602 3.91 1.78 6.63
C VAL A 602 3.18 2.28 5.41
N SER A 603 1.86 2.43 5.54
CA SER A 603 1.03 3.04 4.52
C SER A 603 -0.06 3.92 5.11
N GLU A 604 -0.66 4.77 4.28
CA GLU A 604 -1.77 5.65 4.65
C GLU A 604 -1.47 6.62 5.79
N THR A 605 -0.21 6.97 6.05
CA THR A 605 0.15 7.85 7.16
C THR A 605 -0.61 9.17 7.15
N ASP A 606 -1.52 9.33 8.11
CA ASP A 606 -2.09 10.61 8.50
C ASP A 606 -1.02 11.44 9.25
N GLY A 607 -0.88 11.27 10.56
CA GLY A 607 0.02 12.06 11.38
C GLY A 607 1.46 11.54 11.48
N LEU A 608 2.38 12.49 11.67
CA LEU A 608 3.78 12.21 12.00
C LEU A 608 4.34 13.27 12.95
N GLU A 609 5.36 12.87 13.72
CA GLU A 609 6.10 13.76 14.61
C GLU A 609 7.57 13.39 14.59
N VAL A 610 8.45 14.40 14.69
CA VAL A 610 9.88 14.20 14.70
C VAL A 610 10.53 15.00 15.82
N THR A 611 11.48 14.38 16.52
CA THR A 611 12.33 15.08 17.49
C THR A 611 13.79 14.90 17.15
N SER A 612 14.61 15.92 17.40
CA SER A 612 16.06 15.84 17.41
C SER A 612 16.66 15.64 18.81
N ALA A 613 15.81 15.56 19.84
CA ALA A 613 16.24 15.32 21.20
C ALA A 613 16.92 13.96 21.34
N ASN A 614 18.00 13.90 22.13
CA ASN A 614 18.67 12.65 22.45
C ASN A 614 17.83 11.85 23.46
N LEU A 615 17.14 10.80 23.00
CA LEU A 615 16.34 9.91 23.85
C LEU A 615 17.13 8.68 24.36
N GLY A 616 18.42 8.61 24.01
CA GLY A 616 19.35 7.53 24.36
C GLY A 616 19.27 6.32 23.42
N GLY A 617 20.31 5.46 23.46
CA GLY A 617 20.37 4.26 22.63
C GLY A 617 20.39 4.59 21.13
N ILE A 618 19.53 3.93 20.35
CA ILE A 618 19.38 4.17 18.90
C ILE A 618 18.76 5.54 18.61
N TRP A 619 18.06 6.14 19.57
CA TRP A 619 17.41 7.45 19.48
C TRP A 619 18.33 8.62 19.85
N LYS A 620 19.66 8.41 19.87
CA LYS A 620 20.63 9.45 20.29
C LYS A 620 20.63 10.70 19.39
N LYS A 621 20.14 10.56 18.15
CA LYS A 621 19.92 11.62 17.17
C LYS A 621 18.42 11.95 17.01
N GLY A 622 17.59 11.51 17.94
CA GLY A 622 16.15 11.64 17.84
C GLY A 622 15.49 10.53 17.04
N MET A 623 14.21 10.71 16.77
CA MET A 623 13.34 9.72 16.13
C MET A 623 12.22 10.40 15.35
N LEU A 624 11.78 9.73 14.29
CA LEU A 624 10.53 9.98 13.58
C LEU A 624 9.50 8.97 14.08
N VAL A 625 8.29 9.44 14.38
CA VAL A 625 7.12 8.61 14.67
C VAL A 625 6.09 8.88 13.58
N VAL A 626 5.54 7.82 13.01
CA VAL A 626 4.49 7.89 11.98
C VAL A 626 3.33 6.99 12.38
N GLN A 627 2.12 7.37 12.00
CA GLN A 627 0.97 6.48 12.01
C GLN A 627 1.08 5.45 10.87
N ASP A 628 0.59 4.24 11.13
CA ASP A 628 0.45 3.17 10.15
C ASP A 628 -1.03 2.81 9.96
N GLY A 629 -1.56 3.20 8.79
CA GLY A 629 -2.95 3.03 8.41
C GLY A 629 -3.33 1.58 8.10
N ARG A 630 -2.35 0.72 7.76
CA ARG A 630 -2.60 -0.68 7.43
C ARG A 630 -1.60 -1.62 8.09
N LYS A 631 -1.84 -1.92 9.37
CA LYS A 631 -1.11 -2.97 10.09
C LYS A 631 -1.33 -4.37 9.47
N ARG A 632 -0.30 -4.94 8.84
CA ARG A 632 -0.22 -6.25 8.15
C ARG A 632 0.47 -7.39 8.92
N MET A 633 1.47 -7.11 9.77
CA MET A 633 2.35 -8.17 10.32
C MET A 633 2.46 -8.19 11.86
N PRO A 634 1.67 -9.01 12.57
CA PRO A 634 0.46 -9.65 12.11
C PRO A 634 -0.66 -8.63 11.87
N GLU A 635 -1.64 -9.01 11.04
CA GLU A 635 -2.78 -8.17 10.70
C GLU A 635 -3.57 -7.76 11.95
N GLY A 636 -3.88 -6.47 12.08
CA GLY A 636 -4.47 -5.92 13.30
C GLY A 636 -5.03 -4.51 13.13
N ASN A 637 -5.43 -3.91 14.26
CA ASN A 637 -5.75 -2.48 14.30
C ASN A 637 -4.51 -1.65 13.98
N GLN A 638 -4.72 -0.42 13.53
CA GLN A 638 -3.66 0.54 13.26
C GLN A 638 -2.76 0.80 14.49
N ASN A 639 -1.53 1.24 14.24
CA ASN A 639 -0.57 1.56 15.28
C ASN A 639 0.39 2.68 14.83
N TYR A 640 1.49 2.88 15.56
CA TYR A 640 2.53 3.82 15.18
C TYR A 640 3.87 3.09 14.99
N LYS A 641 4.70 3.57 14.06
CA LYS A 641 6.09 3.10 13.87
C LYS A 641 7.09 4.16 14.25
N TYR A 642 8.21 3.73 14.83
CA TYR A 642 9.32 4.60 15.19
C TYR A 642 10.53 4.28 14.31
N VAL A 643 11.15 5.33 13.76
CA VAL A 643 12.35 5.23 12.93
C VAL A 643 13.45 6.09 13.54
N ALA A 644 14.64 5.53 13.74
CA ALA A 644 15.76 6.29 14.23
C ALA A 644 16.18 7.33 13.19
N TRP A 645 16.21 8.61 13.58
CA TRP A 645 16.52 9.69 12.63
C TRP A 645 17.90 9.53 11.97
N GLU A 646 18.86 8.92 12.67
CA GLU A 646 20.19 8.62 12.13
C GLU A 646 20.13 7.79 10.84
N LYS A 647 19.17 6.85 10.72
CA LYS A 647 18.98 6.07 9.47
C LYS A 647 18.51 6.95 8.32
N ILE A 648 17.53 7.81 8.59
CA ILE A 648 16.97 8.77 7.61
C ILE A 648 18.06 9.74 7.15
N ALA A 649 18.80 10.32 8.10
CA ALA A 649 19.89 11.23 7.82
C ALA A 649 20.98 10.58 6.96
N GLN A 650 21.42 9.37 7.30
CA GLN A 650 22.42 8.65 6.51
C GLN A 650 21.93 8.33 5.09
N ALA A 651 20.69 7.87 4.97
CA ALA A 651 20.12 7.46 3.69
C ALA A 651 19.89 8.64 2.73
N LEU A 652 19.54 9.81 3.27
CA LEU A 652 19.33 11.04 2.50
C LEU A 652 20.58 11.93 2.41
N GLY A 653 21.70 11.55 3.03
CA GLY A 653 22.91 12.37 3.08
C GLY A 653 22.72 13.70 3.82
N LEU A 654 21.90 13.69 4.87
CA LEU A 654 21.74 14.80 5.81
C LEU A 654 22.93 14.81 6.80
N GLU A 655 23.05 15.92 7.53
CA GLU A 655 24.19 16.25 8.41
C GLU A 655 24.24 15.57 9.78
#